data_AF-A0AAD6T2F1-F1
#
_entry.id   AF-A0AAD6T2F1-F1
#
_cell.length_a   1.000
_cell.length_b   1.000
_cell.length_c   1.000
_cell.angle_alpha   90.00
_cell.angle_beta   90.00
_cell.angle_gamma   90.00
#
_symmetry.space_group_name_H-M   'P 1'
#
loop_
_entity.id
_entity.type
_entity.pdbx_description
1 polymer ?
#
loop_
_entity_poly.entity_id
_entity_poly.type
_entity_poly.pdbx_seq_one_letter_code
_entity_poly.pdbx_strand_id
1 'polypeptide(L)'
;MSTTRRQSGRLAQQAISPAKDNGASARKTPVVEPKKTSGTEPQDEDDDIFEESEDEDDVESDASEYGRRPLKRQKTTKTATVKKSTKTATPKSRKVVKSTGDTTCHLSNIPLDVLLEIFGRLEPKDIIQLSRTNHTFRSHLLSKESRGVWKAARENVDGPDCHADLTEQEWAHLLYGVAQCQSCGAKNVQRVDFGLRRRACTGCLKANLVVTSSFKKRFPHLEIDLLDLIPYTNIGGHAHGYPSKSRFYWQSDIEEMAETLAAYDRDVHMRLPGARKALEAFTAERIALVRTVVNHAVACSDWSRDVLIRRQRETEQKIAARYEAIKSKFIELGYSGDDVSSIRRSTHVCQSTELTDRIWKRIHPLLEPEVQAQKTSRLKKEHDARIRERTLLVEAIYNGYKRTLVPAQWRYLPGLHEVCQSPAFSTIIDSPNDVIVQKTHFKEATAALPALVTSITAARKADLVQLIEAAHASEPDPFGARGSTSQGSGTRLLDLATTVFVCAQSHCSRRSPWALASAKPALIGWDAAVNHRCRVEQWIQGFHGNVSVQTILAFSKRGQTAAASLVKLAGSHQQMTAAQMDQLDLRFLCIACSPRVSGNKESHVSYSWRAAVSHFVEIQHAAPLWRQLSDDEAQQVKSSEGVDPTLSWSCNHCSHNLDACHTFAKVADHGKTVHKIANPSAEVDLFRCLDLPRPSVTFSYTRLLKAKKSKAGKPEIPGLQYNCLQCSTSGLAASQRVFKMEGVKSHLQAKHKIMNPVANQDWKQIQT
;
A
#
# COMPACT_ATOMS: atom_id res chain seq x y z
N MET A 1 43.78 -6.29 49.56
CA MET A 1 43.57 -5.29 50.63
C MET A 1 42.87 -4.11 49.98
N SER A 2 41.53 -4.15 49.90
CA SER A 2 40.61 -3.61 50.93
C SER A 2 40.70 -2.06 50.91
N THR A 3 39.65 -1.27 50.72
CA THR A 3 38.28 -1.41 51.25
C THR A 3 37.40 -0.24 50.75
N THR A 4 36.17 -0.53 50.29
CA THR A 4 34.86 0.08 50.71
C THR A 4 34.60 1.61 50.62
N ARG A 5 33.38 2.18 50.53
CA ARG A 5 31.96 1.73 50.46
C ARG A 5 31.06 3.00 50.42
N ARG A 6 29.84 2.80 49.90
CA ARG A 6 28.62 3.64 49.95
C ARG A 6 28.29 4.27 51.32
N GLN A 7 27.60 5.42 51.29
CA GLN A 7 26.46 5.83 52.14
C GLN A 7 25.63 6.84 51.30
N SER A 8 24.35 6.64 50.94
CA SER A 8 23.09 6.57 51.73
C SER A 8 22.81 7.84 52.54
N GLY A 9 21.78 8.61 52.17
CA GLY A 9 21.33 9.75 52.99
C GLY A 9 20.37 10.73 52.31
N ARG A 10 19.08 10.43 52.40
CA ARG A 10 17.86 11.21 52.10
C ARG A 10 17.86 12.60 52.78
N LEU A 11 17.31 13.65 52.15
CA LEU A 11 16.62 14.75 52.84
C LEU A 11 15.70 15.54 51.88
N ALA A 12 14.53 15.89 52.41
CA ALA A 12 13.42 16.57 51.76
C ALA A 12 13.52 18.09 51.95
N GLN A 13 12.96 18.88 51.03
CA GLN A 13 12.57 20.28 51.30
C GLN A 13 11.22 20.62 50.65
N GLN A 14 10.39 21.21 51.51
CA GLN A 14 9.06 21.80 51.33
C GLN A 14 9.13 23.05 50.43
N ALA A 15 8.22 23.22 49.47
CA ALA A 15 6.99 24.03 49.55
C ALA A 15 7.19 25.54 49.76
N ILE A 16 6.91 26.32 48.71
CA ILE A 16 6.49 27.73 48.78
C ILE A 16 5.27 27.89 47.85
N SER A 17 4.12 28.20 48.44
CA SER A 17 2.93 28.85 47.84
C SER A 17 2.94 30.34 48.27
N PRO A 18 2.08 31.29 47.82
CA PRO A 18 0.73 31.19 47.22
C PRO A 18 0.55 32.18 46.01
N ALA A 19 -0.60 32.54 45.39
CA ALA A 19 -2.03 32.56 45.76
C ALA A 19 -2.93 32.78 44.50
N LYS A 20 -4.16 32.23 44.55
CA LYS A 20 -5.51 32.77 44.14
C LYS A 20 -5.70 33.33 42.71
N ASP A 21 -6.79 33.13 41.96
CA ASP A 21 -8.20 32.86 42.28
C ASP A 21 -8.98 32.50 40.97
N ASN A 22 -10.09 31.76 41.11
CA ASN A 22 -11.33 31.72 40.29
C ASN A 22 -11.27 31.31 38.79
N GLY A 23 -12.12 30.44 38.23
CA GLY A 23 -13.31 29.75 38.72
C GLY A 23 -13.98 28.86 37.64
N ALA A 24 -14.88 28.02 38.13
CA ALA A 24 -16.13 27.52 37.52
C ALA A 24 -16.15 26.75 36.18
N SER A 25 -16.60 25.50 36.32
CA SER A 25 -17.71 24.85 35.59
C SER A 25 -17.40 24.04 34.32
N ALA A 26 -17.11 22.76 34.54
CA ALA A 26 -17.17 21.68 33.55
C ALA A 26 -18.63 21.32 33.18
N ARG A 27 -18.88 21.17 31.87
CA ARG A 27 -20.16 20.71 31.30
C ARG A 27 -20.07 19.21 30.97
N LYS A 28 -21.09 18.48 31.44
CA LYS A 28 -21.30 17.04 31.41
C LYS A 28 -21.49 16.45 30.00
N THR A 29 -21.07 15.21 29.81
CA THR A 29 -21.69 14.23 28.87
C THR A 29 -22.06 12.96 29.64
N PRO A 30 -23.14 12.24 29.26
CA PRO A 30 -23.85 11.35 30.17
C PRO A 30 -23.47 9.88 30.01
N VAL A 31 -23.38 9.20 31.14
CA VAL A 31 -23.37 7.74 31.32
C VAL A 31 -24.82 7.29 31.47
N VAL A 32 -25.24 6.28 30.71
CA VAL A 32 -26.55 5.63 30.82
C VAL A 32 -26.36 4.32 31.60
N GLU A 33 -27.04 4.19 32.73
CA GLU A 33 -27.21 2.93 33.46
C GLU A 33 -28.50 2.19 33.02
N PRO A 34 -28.56 0.85 33.18
CA PRO A 34 -29.67 0.02 32.71
C PRO A 34 -30.80 -0.11 33.74
N LYS A 35 -32.04 -0.22 33.24
CA LYS A 35 -33.23 -0.54 34.04
C LYS A 35 -33.43 -2.05 34.18
N LYS A 36 -33.86 -2.47 35.39
CA LYS A 36 -34.44 -3.78 35.73
C LYS A 36 -35.91 -3.88 35.31
N THR A 37 -36.33 -5.03 34.79
CA THR A 37 -37.68 -5.66 34.93
C THR A 37 -37.55 -7.15 34.59
N SER A 38 -37.72 -8.03 35.58
CA SER A 38 -38.86 -8.95 35.82
C SER A 38 -38.93 -10.15 34.86
N GLY A 39 -38.91 -11.36 35.43
CA GLY A 39 -38.70 -12.61 34.71
C GLY A 39 -39.92 -13.28 34.11
N THR A 40 -39.64 -14.30 33.29
CA THR A 40 -40.45 -15.50 33.06
C THR A 40 -39.50 -16.59 32.54
N GLU A 41 -39.68 -17.83 33.00
CA GLU A 41 -38.89 -19.02 32.66
C GLU A 41 -39.15 -19.56 31.23
N PRO A 42 -38.32 -20.50 30.73
CA PRO A 42 -37.97 -20.62 29.31
C PRO A 42 -38.79 -21.66 28.54
N GLN A 43 -38.86 -21.47 27.22
CA GLN A 43 -39.21 -22.54 26.28
C GLN A 43 -38.05 -22.70 25.29
N ASP A 44 -37.60 -23.94 25.21
CA ASP A 44 -36.65 -24.47 24.25
C ASP A 44 -37.19 -24.34 22.83
N GLU A 45 -36.34 -23.97 21.88
CA GLU A 45 -36.45 -24.38 20.48
C GLU A 45 -35.08 -24.18 19.79
N ASP A 46 -34.46 -25.31 19.48
CA ASP A 46 -33.32 -25.49 18.59
C ASP A 46 -33.69 -25.03 17.17
N ASP A 47 -32.81 -24.30 16.48
CA ASP A 47 -32.64 -24.35 15.01
C ASP A 47 -31.41 -23.53 14.58
N ASP A 48 -30.22 -24.16 14.59
CA ASP A 48 -29.01 -23.63 13.94
C ASP A 48 -28.95 -24.14 12.48
N ILE A 49 -29.46 -23.32 11.56
CA ILE A 49 -29.15 -23.40 10.12
C ILE A 49 -27.98 -22.45 9.85
N PHE A 50 -26.80 -23.00 9.58
CA PHE A 50 -25.64 -22.22 9.14
C PHE A 50 -25.59 -22.25 7.61
N GLU A 51 -26.02 -21.15 6.99
CA GLU A 51 -25.83 -20.88 5.57
C GLU A 51 -24.36 -20.53 5.28
N GLU A 52 -23.87 -21.14 4.21
CA GLU A 52 -22.55 -21.00 3.62
C GLU A 52 -22.48 -19.65 2.86
N SER A 53 -21.57 -18.76 3.25
CA SER A 53 -21.17 -17.63 2.43
C SER A 53 -19.65 -17.57 2.34
N GLU A 54 -19.16 -17.92 1.16
CA GLU A 54 -17.80 -17.68 0.68
C GLU A 54 -17.57 -16.17 0.59
N ASP A 55 -16.54 -15.67 1.26
CA ASP A 55 -15.84 -14.45 0.85
C ASP A 55 -14.37 -14.55 1.30
N GLU A 56 -13.50 -14.60 0.29
CA GLU A 56 -12.05 -14.64 0.37
C GLU A 56 -11.49 -13.29 0.83
N ASP A 57 -10.76 -13.26 1.95
CA ASP A 57 -9.73 -12.24 2.20
C ASP A 57 -8.59 -12.87 3.02
N ASP A 58 -7.55 -13.25 2.26
CA ASP A 58 -6.40 -14.02 2.68
C ASP A 58 -5.37 -13.11 3.38
N VAL A 59 -5.32 -13.16 4.72
CA VAL A 59 -4.24 -12.57 5.53
C VAL A 59 -3.64 -13.64 6.43
N GLU A 60 -2.73 -14.41 5.85
CA GLU A 60 -2.00 -15.50 6.47
C GLU A 60 -1.03 -14.97 7.57
N SER A 61 -1.43 -15.03 8.84
CA SER A 61 -0.53 -14.82 9.97
C SER A 61 0.02 -16.17 10.47
N ASP A 62 1.13 -16.61 9.88
CA ASP A 62 1.86 -17.81 10.26
C ASP A 62 2.55 -17.61 11.63
N ALA A 63 2.02 -18.28 12.64
CA ALA A 63 2.67 -18.49 13.93
C ALA A 63 2.82 -19.99 14.18
N SER A 64 3.75 -20.63 13.45
CA SER A 64 4.15 -22.02 13.70
C SER A 64 5.67 -22.22 13.66
N GLU A 65 6.41 -21.45 14.47
CA GLU A 65 7.85 -21.64 14.66
C GLU A 65 8.13 -22.82 15.63
N TYR A 66 8.11 -24.04 15.11
CA TYR A 66 8.87 -25.16 15.69
C TYR A 66 9.78 -25.74 14.62
N GLY A 67 11.09 -25.50 14.78
CA GLY A 67 12.13 -25.74 13.80
C GLY A 67 12.12 -27.15 13.18
N ARG A 68 11.93 -27.19 11.86
CA ARG A 68 12.36 -28.33 11.03
C ARG A 68 13.88 -28.36 10.99
N ARG A 69 14.49 -29.45 11.46
CA ARG A 69 15.87 -29.79 11.09
C ARG A 69 15.91 -30.19 9.60
N PRO A 70 16.88 -29.72 8.80
CA PRO A 70 16.93 -30.06 7.37
C PRO A 70 17.25 -31.54 7.16
N LEU A 71 16.37 -32.25 6.46
CA LEU A 71 16.67 -33.57 5.89
C LEU A 71 17.65 -33.39 4.73
N LYS A 72 18.77 -34.10 4.80
CA LYS A 72 19.83 -34.10 3.79
C LYS A 72 19.30 -34.74 2.50
N ARG A 73 19.09 -33.91 1.48
CA ARG A 73 18.67 -34.23 0.11
C ARG A 73 19.59 -35.30 -0.52
N GLN A 74 19.06 -36.50 -0.70
CA GLN A 74 19.68 -37.55 -1.52
C GLN A 74 19.43 -37.23 -3.00
N LYS A 75 20.50 -37.05 -3.78
CA LYS A 75 20.42 -36.74 -5.21
C LYS A 75 20.41 -38.05 -6.00
N THR A 76 19.29 -38.33 -6.65
CA THR A 76 19.14 -39.36 -7.67
C THR A 76 19.61 -38.84 -9.03
N THR A 77 20.53 -39.54 -9.69
CA THR A 77 20.66 -39.54 -11.16
C THR A 77 21.16 -40.91 -11.61
N LYS A 78 20.43 -41.51 -12.56
CA LYS A 78 20.66 -42.83 -13.15
C LYS A 78 21.67 -42.76 -14.31
N THR A 79 22.54 -43.79 -14.36
CA THR A 79 23.15 -44.52 -15.50
C THR A 79 23.65 -43.81 -16.76
N ALA A 80 24.94 -44.02 -17.06
CA ALA A 80 25.41 -44.58 -18.34
C ALA A 80 26.77 -45.30 -18.15
N THR A 81 26.93 -46.39 -18.89
CA THR A 81 27.97 -47.44 -18.91
C THR A 81 29.36 -47.01 -19.42
N VAL A 82 30.45 -47.67 -18.94
CA VAL A 82 31.44 -48.43 -19.75
C VAL A 82 32.72 -48.82 -18.93
N LYS A 83 33.01 -50.13 -18.97
CA LYS A 83 34.28 -50.92 -18.93
C LYS A 83 35.43 -50.65 -17.91
N LYS A 84 35.65 -51.69 -17.10
CA LYS A 84 36.87 -52.54 -16.95
C LYS A 84 38.22 -51.84 -16.60
N SER A 85 38.72 -52.10 -15.39
CA SER A 85 39.92 -52.95 -15.20
C SER A 85 40.30 -53.11 -13.73
N THR A 86 40.74 -54.32 -13.45
CA THR A 86 41.11 -54.94 -12.18
C THR A 86 42.41 -54.37 -11.62
N LYS A 87 42.46 -53.99 -10.32
CA LYS A 87 43.64 -54.20 -9.46
C LYS A 87 43.24 -54.44 -8.01
N THR A 88 43.62 -55.61 -7.56
CA THR A 88 43.63 -56.17 -6.21
C THR A 88 44.38 -55.27 -5.23
N ALA A 89 43.74 -54.89 -4.13
CA ALA A 89 44.41 -54.49 -2.88
C ALA A 89 43.50 -54.84 -1.70
N THR A 90 44.05 -55.61 -0.78
CA THR A 90 43.43 -56.18 0.42
C THR A 90 42.87 -55.11 1.38
N PRO A 91 41.73 -55.36 2.06
CA PRO A 91 41.26 -54.46 3.09
C PRO A 91 42.09 -54.66 4.36
N LYS A 92 42.85 -53.63 4.77
CA LYS A 92 43.45 -53.56 6.09
C LYS A 92 42.31 -53.59 7.13
N SER A 93 42.14 -54.73 7.79
CA SER A 93 41.35 -54.85 9.00
C SER A 93 41.90 -53.85 10.03
N ARG A 94 41.10 -52.86 10.40
CA ARG A 94 41.41 -52.04 11.57
C ARG A 94 41.31 -52.96 12.77
N LYS A 95 42.46 -53.30 13.36
CA LYS A 95 42.54 -54.10 14.59
C LYS A 95 41.60 -53.47 15.61
N VAL A 96 40.53 -54.20 15.93
CA VAL A 96 39.79 -54.00 17.18
C VAL A 96 40.78 -54.32 18.28
N VAL A 97 41.32 -53.28 18.91
CA VAL A 97 42.00 -53.42 20.19
C VAL A 97 40.93 -53.89 21.15
N LYS A 98 40.93 -55.20 21.46
CA LYS A 98 40.29 -55.72 22.67
C LYS A 98 41.06 -55.11 23.84
N SER A 99 40.63 -53.94 24.30
CA SER A 99 40.94 -53.55 25.68
C SER A 99 40.08 -54.43 26.57
N THR A 100 40.64 -55.54 27.02
CA THR A 100 40.32 -56.11 28.33
C THR A 100 40.77 -55.09 29.37
N GLY A 101 39.99 -54.01 29.49
CA GLY A 101 40.08 -52.99 30.50
C GLY A 101 38.70 -52.93 31.12
N ASP A 102 38.61 -53.42 32.34
CA ASP A 102 37.45 -53.42 33.20
C ASP A 102 36.67 -52.11 33.06
N THR A 103 35.58 -52.12 32.28
CA THR A 103 34.73 -50.96 32.04
C THR A 103 33.64 -50.91 33.12
N THR A 104 34.04 -51.15 34.36
CA THR A 104 33.19 -50.88 35.51
C THR A 104 33.05 -49.36 35.59
N CYS A 105 31.84 -48.86 35.33
CA CYS A 105 31.51 -47.46 35.57
C CYS A 105 31.84 -47.15 37.04
N HIS A 106 32.92 -46.40 37.29
CA HIS A 106 33.37 -46.07 38.66
C HIS A 106 32.29 -45.37 39.50
N LEU A 107 31.26 -44.82 38.86
CA LEU A 107 30.06 -44.30 39.51
C LEU A 107 29.32 -45.38 40.33
N SER A 108 29.42 -46.66 39.93
CA SER A 108 28.82 -47.80 40.62
C SER A 108 29.59 -48.20 41.89
N ASN A 109 30.79 -47.65 42.10
CA ASN A 109 31.60 -47.88 43.30
C ASN A 109 31.32 -46.84 44.40
N ILE A 110 30.48 -45.84 44.13
CA ILE A 110 30.06 -44.82 45.08
C ILE A 110 28.88 -45.39 45.91
N PRO A 111 28.83 -45.18 47.24
CA PRO A 111 27.69 -45.56 48.06
C PRO A 111 26.38 -44.97 47.52
N LEU A 112 25.30 -45.77 47.55
CA LEU A 112 24.01 -45.42 46.97
C LEU A 112 23.47 -44.08 47.50
N ASP A 113 23.64 -43.79 48.79
CA ASP A 113 23.14 -42.56 49.40
C ASP A 113 23.78 -41.30 48.80
N VAL A 114 25.09 -41.36 48.50
CA VAL A 114 25.81 -40.25 47.85
C VAL A 114 25.36 -40.09 46.40
N LEU A 115 25.09 -41.20 45.70
CA LEU A 115 24.53 -41.15 44.35
C LEU A 115 23.14 -40.54 44.33
N LEU A 116 22.27 -40.89 45.28
CA LEU A 116 20.93 -40.33 45.39
C LEU A 116 20.95 -38.82 45.71
N GLU A 117 21.88 -38.37 46.56
CA GLU A 117 22.10 -36.93 46.81
C GLU A 117 22.55 -36.20 45.54
N ILE A 118 23.50 -36.77 44.79
CA ILE A 118 23.94 -36.19 43.50
C ILE A 118 22.77 -36.14 42.51
N PHE A 119 22.00 -37.22 42.39
CA PHE A 119 20.86 -37.28 41.50
C PHE A 119 19.78 -36.26 41.87
N GLY A 120 19.61 -35.95 43.16
CA GLY A 120 18.66 -34.92 43.61
C GLY A 120 19.02 -33.49 43.18
N ARG A 121 20.26 -33.25 42.74
CA ARG A 121 20.72 -31.97 42.19
C ARG A 121 20.54 -31.84 40.67
N LEU A 122 20.07 -32.89 40.00
CA LEU A 122 19.88 -32.91 38.55
C LEU A 122 18.47 -32.41 38.16
N GLU A 123 18.26 -32.19 36.87
CA GLU A 123 16.91 -31.96 36.32
C GLU A 123 16.16 -33.30 36.14
N PRO A 124 14.81 -33.33 36.17
CA PRO A 124 14.04 -34.56 36.03
C PRO A 124 14.32 -35.28 34.71
N LYS A 125 14.60 -34.53 33.64
CA LYS A 125 14.97 -35.06 32.33
C LYS A 125 16.28 -35.86 32.34
N ASP A 126 17.24 -35.44 33.17
CA ASP A 126 18.53 -36.12 33.28
C ASP A 126 18.41 -37.39 34.10
N ILE A 127 17.60 -37.38 35.16
CA ILE A 127 17.29 -38.58 35.95
C ILE A 127 16.58 -39.63 35.08
N ILE A 128 15.63 -39.23 34.23
CA ILE A 128 14.99 -40.14 33.27
C ILE A 128 16.03 -40.78 32.33
N GLN A 129 16.99 -40.00 31.84
CA GLN A 129 18.05 -40.52 30.97
C GLN A 129 18.99 -41.47 31.72
N LEU A 130 19.40 -41.11 32.94
CA LEU A 130 20.24 -41.96 33.81
C LEU A 130 19.56 -43.29 34.14
N SER A 131 18.25 -43.30 34.39
CA SER A 131 17.50 -44.54 34.61
C SER A 131 17.49 -45.50 33.40
N ARG A 132 17.92 -45.03 32.21
CA ARG A 132 17.99 -45.81 30.97
C ARG A 132 19.41 -46.26 30.63
N THR A 133 20.43 -45.79 31.33
CA THR A 133 21.83 -46.13 31.03
C THR A 133 22.35 -47.35 31.82
N ASN A 134 21.78 -47.65 32.99
CA ASN A 134 22.23 -48.74 33.87
C ASN A 134 21.05 -49.43 34.58
N HIS A 135 21.04 -50.77 34.61
CA HIS A 135 20.02 -51.56 35.29
C HIS A 135 19.95 -51.31 36.80
N THR A 136 21.10 -51.13 37.46
CA THR A 136 21.17 -50.83 38.90
C THR A 136 20.57 -49.45 39.21
N PHE A 137 20.93 -48.43 38.43
CA PHE A 137 20.33 -47.09 38.57
C PHE A 137 18.84 -47.10 38.26
N ARG A 138 18.41 -47.86 37.25
CA ARG A 138 16.99 -48.07 36.98
C ARG A 138 16.25 -48.65 38.18
N SER A 139 16.81 -49.70 38.79
CA SER A 139 16.21 -50.36 39.95
C SER A 139 16.03 -49.38 41.13
N HIS A 140 17.07 -48.61 41.47
CA HIS A 140 17.02 -47.68 42.60
C HIS A 140 16.20 -46.41 42.30
N LEU A 141 16.33 -45.82 41.10
CA LEU A 141 15.60 -44.59 40.74
C LEU A 141 14.10 -44.83 40.51
N LEU A 142 13.68 -46.07 40.23
CA LEU A 142 12.25 -46.42 40.11
C LEU A 142 11.67 -46.99 41.40
N SER A 143 12.49 -47.18 42.44
CA SER A 143 12.04 -47.68 43.74
C SER A 143 11.29 -46.59 44.52
N LYS A 144 10.51 -46.98 45.54
CA LYS A 144 9.72 -46.04 46.36
C LYS A 144 10.61 -45.16 47.24
N GLU A 145 11.81 -45.63 47.56
CA GLU A 145 12.79 -44.97 48.42
C GLU A 145 13.41 -43.73 47.73
N SER A 146 13.44 -43.67 46.40
CA SER A 146 13.99 -42.55 45.65
C SER A 146 13.01 -41.41 45.38
N ARG A 147 11.79 -41.44 45.95
CA ARG A 147 10.79 -40.35 45.79
C ARG A 147 11.33 -38.97 46.14
N GLY A 148 12.13 -38.86 47.20
CA GLY A 148 12.75 -37.61 47.62
C GLY A 148 13.69 -37.03 46.56
N VAL A 149 14.38 -37.89 45.80
CA VAL A 149 15.27 -37.49 44.70
C VAL A 149 14.49 -36.85 43.55
N TRP A 150 13.38 -37.47 43.14
CA TRP A 150 12.54 -36.94 42.06
C TRP A 150 11.87 -35.62 42.44
N LYS A 151 11.42 -35.49 43.70
CA LYS A 151 10.88 -34.25 44.22
C LYS A 151 11.93 -33.13 44.21
N ALA A 152 13.13 -33.38 44.73
CA ALA A 152 14.22 -32.41 44.71
C ALA A 152 14.58 -31.98 43.28
N ALA A 153 14.63 -32.94 42.35
CA ALA A 153 14.90 -32.66 40.94
C ALA A 153 13.83 -31.77 40.28
N ARG A 154 12.56 -31.98 40.62
CA ARG A 154 11.44 -31.16 40.14
C ARG A 154 11.52 -29.73 40.65
N GLU A 155 11.89 -29.55 41.92
CA GLU A 155 12.07 -28.24 42.54
C GLU A 155 13.22 -27.45 41.87
N ASN A 156 14.27 -28.12 41.37
CA ASN A 156 15.37 -27.45 40.64
C ASN A 156 14.94 -26.77 39.33
N VAL A 157 13.79 -27.14 38.75
CA VAL A 157 13.28 -26.60 37.48
C VAL A 157 11.98 -25.80 37.65
N ASP A 158 11.62 -25.46 38.89
CA ASP A 158 10.34 -24.85 39.26
C ASP A 158 9.15 -25.61 38.62
N GLY A 159 9.22 -26.94 38.63
CA GLY A 159 8.21 -27.80 38.00
C GLY A 159 6.91 -27.86 38.82
N PRO A 160 5.73 -27.98 38.16
CA PRO A 160 4.44 -28.01 38.83
C PRO A 160 4.36 -29.18 39.79
N ASP A 161 3.72 -28.97 40.95
CA ASP A 161 3.55 -30.01 41.97
C ASP A 161 3.00 -31.31 41.41
N CYS A 162 3.52 -32.44 41.88
CA CYS A 162 2.94 -33.74 41.54
C CYS A 162 1.61 -33.88 42.26
N HIS A 163 0.54 -34.22 41.54
CA HIS A 163 -0.74 -34.49 42.16
C HIS A 163 -0.66 -35.76 43.02
N ALA A 164 -1.42 -35.81 44.12
CA ALA A 164 -1.32 -36.86 45.15
C ALA A 164 -1.64 -38.29 44.68
N ASP A 165 -2.31 -38.43 43.53
CA ASP A 165 -2.67 -39.72 42.92
C ASP A 165 -1.63 -40.21 41.91
N LEU A 166 -0.56 -39.44 41.66
CA LEU A 166 0.56 -39.81 40.82
C LEU A 166 1.84 -39.91 41.65
N THR A 167 2.75 -40.76 41.20
CA THR A 167 4.12 -40.76 41.72
C THR A 167 4.95 -39.66 41.04
N GLU A 168 5.92 -39.09 41.76
CA GLU A 168 6.87 -38.10 41.20
C GLU A 168 7.61 -38.66 39.97
N GLN A 169 7.84 -39.98 39.92
CA GLN A 169 8.39 -40.67 38.77
C GLN A 169 7.47 -40.60 37.54
N GLU A 170 6.21 -40.98 37.68
CA GLU A 170 5.23 -40.95 36.59
C GLU A 170 5.02 -39.52 36.09
N TRP A 171 4.98 -38.56 37.02
CA TRP A 171 4.86 -37.15 36.71
C TRP A 171 6.05 -36.62 35.91
N ALA A 172 7.27 -36.94 36.35
CA ALA A 172 8.48 -36.59 35.61
C ALA A 172 8.49 -37.21 34.21
N HIS A 173 8.08 -38.47 34.06
CA HIS A 173 7.96 -39.13 32.76
C HIS A 173 6.91 -38.48 31.86
N LEU A 174 5.78 -38.03 32.41
CA LEU A 174 4.77 -37.31 31.64
C LEU A 174 5.32 -35.98 31.11
N LEU A 175 6.01 -35.21 31.96
CA LEU A 175 6.55 -33.89 31.61
C LEU A 175 7.79 -33.94 30.70
N TYR A 176 8.75 -34.83 31.00
CA TYR A 176 10.10 -34.84 30.40
C TYR A 176 10.47 -36.16 29.72
N GLY A 177 9.54 -37.11 29.65
CA GLY A 177 9.76 -38.40 28.99
C GLY A 177 9.94 -38.30 27.48
N VAL A 178 9.93 -39.46 26.81
CA VAL A 178 10.06 -39.48 25.34
C VAL A 178 8.86 -38.78 24.73
N ALA A 179 9.11 -37.84 23.82
CA ALA A 179 8.09 -37.12 23.08
C ALA A 179 7.42 -38.04 22.04
N GLN A 180 6.60 -38.96 22.50
CA GLN A 180 5.85 -39.91 21.68
C GLN A 180 4.41 -40.04 22.17
N CYS A 181 3.50 -40.42 21.26
CA CYS A 181 2.14 -40.78 21.60
C CYS A 181 2.14 -42.02 22.50
N GLN A 182 1.46 -41.94 23.64
CA GLN A 182 1.33 -43.08 24.56
C GLN A 182 0.37 -44.15 24.04
N SER A 183 -0.55 -43.80 23.14
CA SER A 183 -1.51 -44.75 22.55
C SER A 183 -0.94 -45.50 21.35
N CYS A 184 -0.24 -44.83 20.43
CA CYS A 184 0.23 -45.42 19.17
C CYS A 184 1.74 -45.36 18.93
N GLY A 185 2.52 -44.74 19.82
CA GLY A 185 3.97 -44.62 19.67
C GLY A 185 4.47 -43.61 18.63
N ALA A 186 3.58 -42.82 18.00
CA ALA A 186 3.97 -41.78 17.04
C ALA A 186 4.98 -40.79 17.67
N LYS A 187 6.07 -40.49 16.96
CA LYS A 187 7.16 -39.64 17.46
C LYS A 187 6.82 -38.16 17.39
N ASN A 188 7.58 -37.34 18.12
CA ASN A 188 7.49 -35.87 18.19
C ASN A 188 6.18 -35.32 18.79
N VAL A 189 5.57 -36.06 19.72
CA VAL A 189 4.38 -35.57 20.46
C VAL A 189 4.83 -34.84 21.72
N GLN A 190 5.00 -33.52 21.60
CA GLN A 190 5.54 -32.66 22.66
C GLN A 190 4.48 -32.13 23.63
N ARG A 191 3.23 -31.98 23.18
CA ARG A 191 2.14 -31.49 24.03
C ARG A 191 1.67 -32.61 24.97
N VAL A 192 1.62 -32.29 26.25
CA VAL A 192 0.92 -33.08 27.27
C VAL A 192 -0.49 -32.54 27.39
N ASP A 193 -1.49 -33.41 27.37
CA ASP A 193 -2.82 -33.07 27.85
C ASP A 193 -2.85 -33.31 29.36
N PHE A 194 -2.93 -32.25 30.15
CA PHE A 194 -2.89 -32.35 31.61
C PHE A 194 -4.22 -32.79 32.22
N GLY A 195 -5.35 -32.60 31.52
CA GLY A 195 -6.65 -33.07 31.98
C GLY A 195 -6.78 -34.59 31.85
N LEU A 196 -6.32 -35.12 30.72
CA LEU A 196 -6.26 -36.57 30.45
C LEU A 196 -4.95 -37.23 30.91
N ARG A 197 -4.00 -36.41 31.38
CA ARG A 197 -2.66 -36.78 31.87
C ARG A 197 -1.87 -37.68 30.92
N ARG A 198 -1.95 -37.38 29.62
CA ARG A 198 -1.35 -38.20 28.58
C ARG A 198 -0.79 -37.40 27.42
N ARG A 199 0.12 -38.02 26.68
CA ARG A 199 0.59 -37.53 25.37
C ARG A 199 -0.13 -38.30 24.27
N ALA A 200 -0.97 -37.61 23.51
CA ALA A 200 -1.65 -38.19 22.36
C ALA A 200 -1.37 -37.38 21.09
N CYS A 201 -1.13 -38.07 19.97
CA CYS A 201 -1.07 -37.39 18.67
C CYS A 201 -2.47 -36.96 18.24
N THR A 202 -2.56 -36.02 17.28
CA THR A 202 -3.84 -35.54 16.74
C THR A 202 -4.72 -36.67 16.20
N GLY A 203 -4.13 -37.69 15.58
CA GLY A 203 -4.86 -38.88 15.11
C GLY A 203 -5.53 -39.65 16.27
N CYS A 204 -4.80 -39.89 17.36
CA CYS A 204 -5.35 -40.58 18.52
C CYS A 204 -6.38 -39.73 19.28
N LEU A 205 -6.19 -38.41 19.35
CA LEU A 205 -7.20 -37.52 19.94
C LEU A 205 -8.52 -37.58 19.14
N LYS A 206 -8.46 -37.53 17.81
CA LYS A 206 -9.67 -37.64 16.96
C LYS A 206 -10.36 -39.00 17.09
N ALA A 207 -9.58 -40.08 17.23
CA ALA A 207 -10.11 -41.43 17.30
C ALA A 207 -10.73 -41.79 18.66
N ASN A 208 -10.21 -41.23 19.76
CA ASN A 208 -10.55 -41.69 21.11
C ASN A 208 -11.24 -40.64 21.98
N LEU A 209 -11.36 -39.37 21.55
CA LEU A 209 -12.10 -38.37 22.31
C LEU A 209 -13.60 -38.46 22.02
N VAL A 210 -14.38 -38.53 23.10
CA VAL A 210 -15.83 -38.49 23.09
C VAL A 210 -16.27 -37.18 23.73
N VAL A 211 -17.09 -36.40 23.02
CA VAL A 211 -17.65 -35.14 23.52
C VAL A 211 -18.95 -35.41 24.26
N THR A 212 -19.28 -34.60 25.28
CA THR A 212 -20.52 -34.76 26.06
C THR A 212 -21.77 -34.93 25.19
N SER A 213 -21.91 -34.16 24.12
CA SER A 213 -23.08 -34.21 23.22
C SER A 213 -23.18 -35.49 22.38
N SER A 214 -22.07 -36.23 22.18
CA SER A 214 -22.07 -37.50 21.44
C SER A 214 -22.06 -38.72 22.36
N PHE A 215 -21.98 -38.53 23.68
CA PHE A 215 -21.87 -39.62 24.67
C PHE A 215 -23.01 -40.63 24.54
N LYS A 216 -24.28 -40.19 24.64
CA LYS A 216 -25.44 -41.10 24.55
C LYS A 216 -25.58 -41.76 23.16
N LYS A 217 -25.06 -41.14 22.08
CA LYS A 217 -25.02 -41.76 20.74
C LYS A 217 -24.02 -42.92 20.69
N ARG A 218 -22.88 -42.79 21.39
CA ARG A 218 -21.80 -43.80 21.39
C ARG A 218 -22.00 -44.86 22.46
N PHE A 219 -22.58 -44.49 23.60
CA PHE A 219 -22.86 -45.35 24.75
C PHE A 219 -24.32 -45.21 25.20
N PRO A 220 -25.28 -45.81 24.49
CA PRO A 220 -26.71 -45.67 24.80
C PRO A 220 -27.12 -46.23 26.16
N HIS A 221 -26.40 -47.25 26.64
CA HIS A 221 -26.72 -47.98 27.87
C HIS A 221 -26.09 -47.41 29.14
N LEU A 222 -25.25 -46.37 29.02
CA LEU A 222 -24.56 -45.76 30.16
C LEU A 222 -25.23 -44.46 30.57
N GLU A 223 -25.26 -44.18 31.87
CA GLU A 223 -25.76 -42.92 32.39
C GLU A 223 -24.74 -41.78 32.28
N ILE A 224 -25.24 -40.57 32.03
CA ILE A 224 -24.38 -39.40 31.76
C ILE A 224 -23.57 -38.99 32.99
N ASP A 225 -24.09 -39.23 34.20
CA ASP A 225 -23.45 -38.91 35.48
C ASP A 225 -22.10 -39.64 35.66
N LEU A 226 -21.87 -40.74 34.92
CA LEU A 226 -20.58 -41.42 34.86
C LEU A 226 -19.45 -40.48 34.41
N LEU A 227 -19.75 -39.51 33.55
CA LEU A 227 -18.77 -38.54 33.06
C LEU A 227 -18.21 -37.65 34.17
N ASP A 228 -18.97 -37.39 35.24
CA ASP A 228 -18.47 -36.61 36.38
C ASP A 228 -17.45 -37.37 37.24
N LEU A 229 -17.31 -38.68 37.03
CA LEU A 229 -16.35 -39.55 37.72
C LEU A 229 -15.01 -39.69 36.98
N ILE A 230 -14.87 -39.08 35.80
CA ILE A 230 -13.69 -39.25 34.94
C ILE A 230 -13.05 -37.88 34.64
N PRO A 231 -11.70 -37.78 34.65
CA PRO A 231 -11.01 -36.60 34.15
C PRO A 231 -11.34 -36.30 32.70
N TYR A 232 -11.32 -35.02 32.35
CA TYR A 232 -11.62 -34.54 31.00
C TYR A 232 -10.63 -33.47 30.56
N THR A 233 -10.65 -33.19 29.25
CA THR A 233 -9.97 -32.03 28.65
C THR A 233 -10.98 -31.13 27.98
N ASN A 234 -10.62 -29.87 27.81
CA ASN A 234 -11.36 -28.90 27.01
C ASN A 234 -10.82 -28.79 25.58
N ILE A 235 -9.83 -29.59 25.20
CA ILE A 235 -9.19 -29.52 23.90
C ILE A 235 -9.68 -30.67 23.02
N GLY A 236 -10.48 -30.35 22.01
CA GLY A 236 -10.99 -31.34 21.06
C GLY A 236 -9.90 -31.83 20.09
N GLY A 237 -10.08 -33.03 19.52
CA GLY A 237 -9.15 -33.62 18.55
C GLY A 237 -9.03 -32.85 17.23
N HIS A 238 -10.00 -31.99 16.93
CA HIS A 238 -10.02 -31.08 15.78
C HIS A 238 -9.67 -29.63 16.14
N ALA A 239 -9.47 -29.31 17.42
CA ALA A 239 -9.32 -27.93 17.88
C ALA A 239 -7.87 -27.39 17.75
N HIS A 240 -6.95 -28.14 17.13
CA HIS A 240 -5.54 -27.77 16.98
C HIS A 240 -4.80 -27.37 18.29
N GLY A 241 -5.38 -27.65 19.45
CA GLY A 241 -4.85 -27.21 20.74
C GLY A 241 -5.58 -26.10 21.44
N TYR A 242 -6.60 -25.51 20.82
CA TYR A 242 -7.40 -24.47 21.42
C TYR A 242 -8.45 -25.08 22.35
N PRO A 243 -8.66 -24.50 23.54
CA PRO A 243 -9.70 -24.94 24.45
C PRO A 243 -11.08 -24.55 23.89
N SER A 244 -12.07 -25.41 24.08
CA SER A 244 -13.47 -25.15 23.80
C SER A 244 -14.29 -25.18 25.09
N LYS A 245 -15.56 -24.77 25.00
CA LYS A 245 -16.52 -24.86 26.10
C LYS A 245 -16.95 -26.31 26.39
N SER A 246 -16.68 -27.25 25.48
CA SER A 246 -17.07 -28.65 25.60
C SER A 246 -16.06 -29.45 26.42
N ARG A 247 -16.55 -30.47 27.12
CA ARG A 247 -15.72 -31.48 27.79
C ARG A 247 -15.52 -32.67 26.87
N PHE A 248 -14.28 -33.13 26.78
CA PHE A 248 -13.90 -34.32 26.02
C PHE A 248 -13.30 -35.36 26.96
N TYR A 249 -13.78 -36.58 26.82
CA TYR A 249 -13.41 -37.72 27.64
C TYR A 249 -12.72 -38.75 26.76
N TRP A 250 -11.78 -39.48 27.33
CA TRP A 250 -11.11 -40.53 26.60
C TRP A 250 -11.93 -41.81 26.63
N GLN A 251 -12.12 -42.46 25.47
CA GLN A 251 -13.03 -43.58 25.32
C GLN A 251 -12.72 -44.75 26.29
N SER A 252 -11.45 -45.15 26.41
CA SER A 252 -11.09 -46.25 27.32
C SER A 252 -11.35 -45.93 28.79
N ASP A 253 -11.26 -44.66 29.18
CA ASP A 253 -11.49 -44.23 30.56
C ASP A 253 -12.99 -44.30 30.90
N ILE A 254 -13.88 -44.07 29.90
CA ILE A 254 -15.33 -44.28 30.01
C ILE A 254 -15.63 -45.76 30.24
N GLU A 255 -15.05 -46.62 29.41
CA GLU A 255 -15.25 -48.08 29.46
C GLU A 255 -14.78 -48.64 30.81
N GLU A 256 -13.59 -48.26 31.28
CA GLU A 256 -13.04 -48.70 32.57
C GLU A 256 -13.90 -48.24 33.77
N MET A 257 -14.39 -47.00 33.74
CA MET A 257 -15.28 -46.50 34.80
C MET A 257 -16.63 -47.20 34.77
N ALA A 258 -17.16 -47.52 33.59
CA ALA A 258 -18.42 -48.25 33.45
C ALA A 258 -18.30 -49.66 34.04
N GLU A 259 -17.20 -50.37 33.79
CA GLU A 259 -16.93 -51.67 34.38
C GLU A 259 -16.83 -51.59 35.92
N THR A 260 -16.19 -50.53 36.42
CA THR A 260 -16.06 -50.28 37.87
C THR A 260 -17.43 -50.07 38.52
N LEU A 261 -18.26 -49.20 37.94
CA LEU A 261 -19.62 -48.94 38.45
C LEU A 261 -20.51 -50.18 38.36
N ALA A 262 -20.40 -50.97 37.29
CA ALA A 262 -21.15 -52.22 37.14
C ALA A 262 -20.84 -53.22 38.27
N ALA A 263 -19.64 -53.21 38.85
CA ALA A 263 -19.33 -54.03 40.02
C ALA A 263 -20.10 -53.58 41.26
N TYR A 264 -20.14 -52.28 41.54
CA TYR A 264 -20.94 -51.73 42.63
C TYR A 264 -22.44 -51.94 42.41
N ASP A 265 -22.93 -51.77 41.19
CA ASP A 265 -24.34 -51.99 40.86
C ASP A 265 -24.76 -53.46 41.08
N ARG A 266 -23.87 -54.42 40.76
CA ARG A 266 -24.09 -55.83 41.10
C ARG A 266 -24.20 -56.03 42.60
N ASP A 267 -23.31 -55.44 43.40
CA ASP A 267 -23.35 -55.57 44.86
C ASP A 267 -24.61 -54.96 45.47
N VAL A 268 -25.08 -53.84 44.92
CA VAL A 268 -26.34 -53.19 45.28
C VAL A 268 -27.53 -54.07 44.88
N HIS A 269 -27.53 -54.63 43.68
CA HIS A 269 -28.57 -55.54 43.19
C HIS A 269 -28.67 -56.81 44.04
N MET A 270 -27.53 -57.36 44.45
CA MET A 270 -27.41 -58.52 45.35
C MET A 270 -27.71 -58.17 46.83
N ARG A 271 -28.05 -56.91 47.13
CA ARG A 271 -28.42 -56.40 48.46
C ARG A 271 -27.35 -56.66 49.53
N LEU A 272 -26.08 -56.60 49.16
CA LEU A 272 -24.99 -56.74 50.11
C LEU A 272 -25.05 -55.63 51.18
N PRO A 273 -24.82 -55.94 52.47
CA PRO A 273 -24.86 -54.95 53.53
C PRO A 273 -23.90 -53.79 53.25
N GLY A 274 -24.41 -52.56 53.20
CA GLY A 274 -23.60 -51.36 52.98
C GLY A 274 -23.21 -51.05 51.54
N ALA A 275 -23.60 -51.88 50.54
CA ALA A 275 -23.21 -51.69 49.14
C ALA A 275 -23.60 -50.32 48.56
N ARG A 276 -24.83 -49.86 48.85
CA ARG A 276 -25.29 -48.53 48.41
C ARG A 276 -24.44 -47.40 49.01
N LYS A 277 -24.11 -47.50 50.29
CA LYS A 277 -23.26 -46.52 50.99
C LYS A 277 -21.83 -46.53 50.44
N ALA A 278 -21.32 -47.70 50.05
CA ALA A 278 -20.01 -47.84 49.42
C ALA A 278 -19.98 -47.17 48.03
N LEU A 279 -21.02 -47.34 47.22
CA LEU A 279 -21.16 -46.66 45.93
C LEU A 279 -21.26 -45.13 46.09
N GLU A 280 -22.07 -44.65 47.03
CA GLU A 280 -22.20 -43.21 47.34
C GLU A 280 -20.86 -42.62 47.84
N ALA A 281 -20.12 -43.34 48.67
CA ALA A 281 -18.80 -42.92 49.13
C ALA A 281 -17.77 -42.89 47.97
N PHE A 282 -17.74 -43.95 47.14
CA PHE A 282 -16.87 -44.03 45.97
C PHE A 282 -17.13 -42.90 44.99
N THR A 283 -18.39 -42.66 44.62
CA THR A 283 -18.78 -41.58 43.69
C THR A 283 -18.37 -40.21 44.24
N ALA A 284 -18.63 -39.94 45.52
CA ALA A 284 -18.23 -38.68 46.15
C ALA A 284 -16.70 -38.47 46.16
N GLU A 285 -15.94 -39.52 46.52
CA GLU A 285 -14.47 -39.50 46.48
C GLU A 285 -13.97 -39.27 45.05
N ARG A 286 -14.58 -39.92 44.06
CA ARG A 286 -14.16 -39.80 42.67
C ARG A 286 -14.43 -38.42 42.10
N ILE A 287 -15.60 -37.84 42.37
CA ILE A 287 -15.93 -36.46 41.99
C ILE A 287 -14.92 -35.48 42.61
N ALA A 288 -14.57 -35.66 43.89
CA ALA A 288 -13.57 -34.84 44.55
C ALA A 288 -12.20 -34.96 43.85
N LEU A 289 -11.78 -36.18 43.52
CA LEU A 289 -10.54 -36.43 42.78
C LEU A 289 -10.54 -35.79 41.39
N VAL A 290 -11.63 -35.91 40.62
CA VAL A 290 -11.73 -35.27 39.28
C VAL A 290 -11.60 -33.76 39.40
N ARG A 291 -12.24 -33.14 40.39
CA ARG A 291 -12.11 -31.69 40.64
C ARG A 291 -10.66 -31.30 40.93
N THR A 292 -9.94 -32.04 41.77
CA THR A 292 -8.54 -31.73 42.07
C THR A 292 -7.64 -31.94 40.85
N VAL A 293 -7.89 -32.97 40.04
CA VAL A 293 -7.19 -33.23 38.77
C VAL A 293 -7.38 -32.08 37.78
N VAL A 294 -8.62 -31.63 37.56
CA VAL A 294 -8.94 -30.55 36.62
C VAL A 294 -8.31 -29.23 37.08
N ASN A 295 -8.40 -28.89 38.37
CA ASN A 295 -7.77 -27.69 38.91
C ASN A 295 -6.24 -27.74 38.76
N HIS A 296 -5.63 -28.89 39.03
CA HIS A 296 -4.20 -29.12 38.85
C HIS A 296 -3.78 -29.01 37.38
N ALA A 297 -4.62 -29.50 36.45
CA ALA A 297 -4.36 -29.40 35.02
C ALA A 297 -4.31 -27.96 34.51
N VAL A 298 -5.10 -27.04 35.09
CA VAL A 298 -5.03 -25.60 34.80
C VAL A 298 -3.67 -25.04 35.22
N ALA A 299 -3.24 -25.30 36.46
CA ALA A 299 -1.94 -24.84 36.94
C ALA A 299 -0.76 -25.38 36.10
N CYS A 300 -0.85 -26.64 35.65
CA CYS A 300 0.17 -27.24 34.79
C CYS A 300 0.20 -26.63 33.38
N SER A 301 -0.99 -26.35 32.84
CA SER A 301 -1.14 -25.65 31.55
C SER A 301 -0.53 -24.25 31.60
N ASP A 302 -0.80 -23.50 32.67
CA ASP A 302 -0.25 -22.16 32.90
C ASP A 302 1.28 -22.20 33.03
N TRP A 303 1.82 -23.11 33.85
CA TRP A 303 3.26 -23.33 33.96
C TRP A 303 3.90 -23.65 32.61
N SER A 304 3.29 -24.56 31.83
CA SER A 304 3.83 -24.95 30.52
C SER A 304 3.86 -23.77 29.55
N ARG A 305 2.84 -22.90 29.59
CA ARG A 305 2.81 -21.66 28.80
C ARG A 305 3.92 -20.70 29.23
N ASP A 306 4.10 -20.53 30.54
CA ASP A 306 5.12 -19.61 31.08
C ASP A 306 6.54 -20.07 30.76
N VAL A 307 6.82 -21.37 30.80
CA VAL A 307 8.10 -21.95 30.34
C VAL A 307 8.38 -21.60 28.88
N LEU A 308 7.38 -21.71 28.00
CA LEU A 308 7.52 -21.38 26.58
C LEU A 308 7.79 -19.88 26.39
N ILE A 309 7.04 -19.03 27.09
CA ILE A 309 7.24 -17.57 27.05
C ILE A 309 8.64 -17.19 27.53
N ARG A 310 9.12 -17.80 28.63
CA ARG A 310 10.48 -17.55 29.13
C ARG A 310 11.56 -17.92 28.11
N ARG A 311 11.47 -19.11 27.51
CA ARG A 311 12.41 -19.55 26.47
C ARG A 311 12.40 -18.64 25.24
N GLN A 312 11.23 -18.17 24.84
CA GLN A 312 11.09 -17.21 23.75
C GLN A 312 11.78 -15.89 24.10
N ARG A 313 11.50 -15.33 25.28
CA ARG A 313 12.15 -14.10 25.76
C ARG A 313 13.67 -14.23 25.86
N GLU A 314 14.19 -15.35 26.37
CA GLU A 314 15.63 -15.62 26.40
C GLU A 314 16.25 -15.64 25.00
N THR A 315 15.53 -16.21 24.03
CA THR A 315 15.96 -16.26 22.62
C THR A 315 15.98 -14.86 22.02
N GLU A 316 14.93 -14.07 22.25
CA GLU A 316 14.82 -12.67 21.81
C GLU A 316 15.90 -11.80 22.44
N GLN A 317 16.21 -11.99 23.73
CA GLN A 317 17.29 -11.29 24.42
C GLN A 317 18.65 -11.60 23.79
N LYS A 318 18.92 -12.87 23.45
CA LYS A 318 20.15 -13.27 22.75
C LYS A 318 20.25 -12.63 21.36
N ILE A 319 19.14 -12.59 20.62
CA ILE A 319 19.06 -11.94 19.31
C ILE A 319 19.29 -10.42 19.43
N ALA A 320 18.68 -9.77 20.42
CA ALA A 320 18.85 -8.35 20.66
C ALA A 320 20.28 -8.00 21.05
N ALA A 321 20.89 -8.77 21.96
CA ALA A 321 22.29 -8.60 22.34
C ALA A 321 23.24 -8.76 21.14
N ARG A 322 22.95 -9.75 20.27
CA ARG A 322 23.69 -9.95 19.02
C ARG A 322 23.54 -8.75 18.08
N TYR A 323 22.34 -8.21 17.92
CA TYR A 323 22.11 -7.02 17.08
C TYR A 323 22.89 -5.81 17.61
N GLU A 324 22.88 -5.55 18.92
CA GLU A 324 23.62 -4.43 19.50
C GLU A 324 25.14 -4.61 19.34
N ALA A 325 25.66 -5.84 19.42
CA ALA A 325 27.07 -6.12 19.13
C ALA A 325 27.43 -5.86 17.65
N ILE A 326 26.58 -6.30 16.71
CA ILE A 326 26.73 -6.01 15.27
C ILE A 326 26.67 -4.51 15.00
N LYS A 327 25.71 -3.82 15.61
CA LYS A 327 25.54 -2.38 15.49
C LYS A 327 26.76 -1.61 16.00
N SER A 328 27.29 -2.01 17.15
CA SER A 328 28.51 -1.43 17.71
C SER A 328 29.70 -1.59 16.74
N LYS A 329 29.86 -2.75 16.09
CA LYS A 329 30.89 -2.96 15.07
C LYS A 329 30.74 -2.07 13.85
N PHE A 330 29.52 -1.85 13.35
CA PHE A 330 29.29 -0.91 12.25
C PHE A 330 29.51 0.56 12.67
N ILE A 331 29.18 0.92 13.91
CA ILE A 331 29.47 2.26 14.45
C ILE A 331 30.99 2.49 14.53
N GLU A 332 31.77 1.49 14.96
CA GLU A 332 33.24 1.53 14.94
C GLU A 332 33.81 1.74 13.53
N LEU A 333 33.10 1.27 12.48
CA LEU A 333 33.45 1.47 11.07
C LEU A 333 33.00 2.83 10.50
N GLY A 334 32.38 3.70 11.31
CA GLY A 334 31.95 5.04 10.91
C GLY A 334 30.53 5.13 10.34
N TYR A 335 29.68 4.13 10.60
CA TYR A 335 28.24 4.18 10.32
C TYR A 335 27.47 4.79 11.49
N SER A 336 26.32 5.38 11.20
CA SER A 336 25.37 5.83 12.23
C SER A 336 24.44 4.69 12.65
N GLY A 337 23.82 4.79 13.82
CA GLY A 337 22.82 3.81 14.28
C GLY A 337 21.64 3.66 13.31
N ASP A 338 21.26 4.73 12.61
CA ASP A 338 20.16 4.72 11.64
C ASP A 338 20.52 3.94 10.38
N ASP A 339 21.80 3.94 9.98
CA ASP A 339 22.28 3.17 8.83
C ASP A 339 22.15 1.65 9.06
N VAL A 340 22.31 1.24 10.33
CA VAL A 340 22.30 -0.18 10.74
C VAL A 340 20.90 -0.66 11.13
N SER A 341 19.95 0.26 11.29
CA SER A 341 18.57 -0.09 11.68
C SER A 341 17.87 -0.99 10.67
N SER A 342 18.23 -0.88 9.38
CA SER A 342 17.66 -1.68 8.28
C SER A 342 17.90 -3.18 8.45
N ILE A 343 19.10 -3.57 8.87
CA ILE A 343 19.50 -4.98 8.96
C ILE A 343 18.96 -5.70 10.20
N ARG A 344 18.19 -5.03 11.07
CA ARG A 344 17.71 -5.60 12.36
C ARG A 344 16.95 -6.91 12.20
N ARG A 345 16.23 -7.07 11.07
CA ARG A 345 15.45 -8.27 10.74
C ARG A 345 16.17 -9.23 9.80
N SER A 346 17.44 -8.98 9.49
CA SER A 346 18.23 -9.85 8.61
C SER A 346 18.46 -11.23 9.24
N THR A 347 18.45 -12.28 8.43
CA THR A 347 18.63 -13.67 8.87
C THR A 347 20.00 -13.93 9.53
N HIS A 348 21.02 -13.13 9.21
CA HIS A 348 22.35 -13.19 9.82
C HIS A 348 22.42 -12.51 11.20
N VAL A 349 21.46 -11.62 11.47
CA VAL A 349 21.30 -10.85 12.71
C VAL A 349 20.33 -11.56 13.65
N CYS A 350 19.20 -12.05 13.15
CA CYS A 350 18.18 -12.79 13.91
C CYS A 350 18.61 -14.22 14.24
N GLN A 351 19.69 -14.36 15.00
CA GLN A 351 20.20 -15.65 15.49
C GLN A 351 20.50 -15.57 16.99
N SER A 352 20.22 -16.64 17.71
CA SER A 352 20.49 -16.74 19.16
C SER A 352 21.95 -17.06 19.50
N THR A 353 22.81 -17.20 18.50
CA THR A 353 24.25 -17.45 18.70
C THR A 353 25.00 -16.16 18.99
N GLU A 354 25.98 -16.22 19.88
CA GLU A 354 26.82 -15.06 20.18
C GLU A 354 27.65 -14.61 18.97
N LEU A 355 27.91 -13.30 18.88
CA LEU A 355 28.77 -12.74 17.84
C LEU A 355 30.24 -12.92 18.24
N THR A 356 30.93 -13.83 17.56
CA THR A 356 32.39 -13.97 17.66
C THR A 356 33.08 -13.27 16.49
N ASP A 357 34.37 -12.93 16.64
CA ASP A 357 35.15 -12.28 15.56
C ASP A 357 35.18 -13.11 14.27
N ARG A 358 35.23 -14.44 14.39
CA ARG A 358 35.18 -15.34 13.24
C ARG A 358 33.83 -15.25 12.52
N ILE A 359 32.72 -15.15 13.26
CA ILE A 359 31.39 -14.99 12.70
C ILE A 359 31.26 -13.61 12.06
N TRP A 360 31.74 -12.56 12.72
CA TRP A 360 31.74 -11.19 12.22
C TRP A 360 32.42 -11.09 10.85
N LYS A 361 33.63 -11.63 10.70
CA LYS A 361 34.37 -11.65 9.42
C LYS A 361 33.58 -12.30 8.27
N ARG A 362 32.70 -13.25 8.57
CA ARG A 362 31.86 -13.93 7.58
C ARG A 362 30.59 -13.15 7.23
N ILE A 363 29.95 -12.51 8.22
CA ILE A 363 28.65 -11.84 8.01
C ILE A 363 28.78 -10.38 7.58
N HIS A 364 29.86 -9.70 8.00
CA HIS A 364 30.13 -8.30 7.63
C HIS A 364 29.97 -8.02 6.13
N PRO A 365 30.65 -8.75 5.20
CA PRO A 365 30.52 -8.48 3.77
C PRO A 365 29.12 -8.76 3.19
N LEU A 366 28.27 -9.51 3.90
CA LEU A 366 26.89 -9.79 3.49
C LEU A 366 25.93 -8.68 3.92
N LEU A 367 26.23 -7.99 5.02
CA LEU A 367 25.39 -6.96 5.61
C LEU A 367 25.77 -5.55 5.14
N GLU A 368 27.06 -5.32 4.89
CA GLU A 368 27.60 -4.01 4.51
C GLU A 368 26.91 -3.36 3.30
N PRO A 369 26.55 -4.07 2.20
CA PRO A 369 25.88 -3.44 1.06
C PRO A 369 24.54 -2.79 1.44
N GLU A 370 23.78 -3.42 2.34
CA GLU A 370 22.49 -2.91 2.81
C GLU A 370 22.67 -1.69 3.73
N VAL A 371 23.65 -1.76 4.64
CA VAL A 371 24.01 -0.63 5.53
C VAL A 371 24.51 0.57 4.72
N GLN A 372 25.33 0.33 3.70
CA GLN A 372 25.85 1.38 2.81
C GLN A 372 24.77 2.01 1.94
N ALA A 373 23.80 1.21 1.45
CA ALA A 373 22.64 1.73 0.74
C ALA A 373 21.79 2.63 1.65
N GLN A 374 21.61 2.23 2.91
CA GLN A 374 20.87 3.03 3.89
C GLN A 374 21.60 4.34 4.24
N LYS A 375 22.93 4.31 4.40
CA LYS A 375 23.77 5.51 4.56
C LYS A 375 23.61 6.48 3.38
N THR A 376 23.64 5.96 2.16
CA THR A 376 23.46 6.77 0.95
C THR A 376 22.07 7.41 0.93
N SER A 377 21.04 6.66 1.30
CA SER A 377 19.66 7.15 1.41
C SER A 377 19.52 8.26 2.47
N ARG A 378 20.11 8.06 3.66
CA ARG A 378 20.14 9.06 4.74
C ARG A 378 20.82 10.35 4.30
N LEU A 379 22.03 10.26 3.74
CA LEU A 379 22.78 11.43 3.27
C LEU A 379 22.03 12.20 2.17
N LYS A 380 21.34 11.49 1.27
CA LYS A 380 20.47 12.12 0.27
C LYS A 380 19.31 12.86 0.93
N LYS A 381 18.63 12.25 1.91
CA LYS A 381 17.52 12.90 2.63
C LYS A 381 17.98 14.14 3.40
N GLU A 382 19.13 14.07 4.07
CA GLU A 382 19.74 15.20 4.77
C GLU A 382 20.13 16.33 3.81
N HIS A 383 20.74 15.98 2.66
CA HIS A 383 21.05 16.92 1.60
C HIS A 383 19.78 17.61 1.07
N ASP A 384 18.79 16.82 0.65
CA ASP A 384 17.55 17.35 0.09
C ASP A 384 16.78 18.21 1.10
N ALA A 385 16.79 17.84 2.40
CA ALA A 385 16.22 18.65 3.47
C ALA A 385 16.91 20.02 3.61
N ARG A 386 18.24 20.05 3.53
CA ARG A 386 19.02 21.28 3.58
C ARG A 386 18.75 22.19 2.38
N ILE A 387 18.74 21.64 1.17
CA ILE A 387 18.41 22.40 -0.04
C ILE A 387 17.00 22.98 0.06
N ARG A 388 16.04 22.23 0.61
CA ARG A 388 14.68 22.74 0.88
C ARG A 388 14.70 23.90 1.87
N GLU A 389 15.35 23.76 3.02
CA GLU A 389 15.44 24.83 4.02
C GLU A 389 16.03 26.13 3.43
N ARG A 390 17.13 26.00 2.68
CA ARG A 390 17.77 27.14 2.02
C ARG A 390 16.89 27.74 0.92
N THR A 391 16.16 26.91 0.17
CA THR A 391 15.18 27.36 -0.84
C THR A 391 14.02 28.14 -0.21
N LEU A 392 13.56 27.76 0.99
CA LEU A 392 12.53 28.51 1.72
C LEU A 392 13.00 29.92 2.12
N LEU A 393 14.29 30.10 2.42
CA LEU A 393 14.86 31.43 2.64
C LEU A 393 14.77 32.29 1.37
N VAL A 394 15.10 31.71 0.21
CA VAL A 394 14.98 32.38 -1.09
C VAL A 394 13.52 32.70 -1.41
N GLU A 395 12.59 31.80 -1.12
CA GLU A 395 11.16 32.05 -1.28
C GLU A 395 10.70 33.26 -0.45
N ALA A 396 11.12 33.34 0.82
CA ALA A 396 10.80 34.47 1.68
C ALA A 396 11.38 35.79 1.16
N ILE A 397 12.61 35.78 0.63
CA ILE A 397 13.24 36.95 -0.02
C ILE A 397 12.45 37.33 -1.27
N TYR A 398 12.14 36.36 -2.12
CA TYR A 398 11.48 36.57 -3.39
C TYR A 398 10.05 37.09 -3.21
N ASN A 399 9.31 36.54 -2.25
CA ASN A 399 7.99 37.04 -1.86
C ASN A 399 8.10 38.45 -1.23
N GLY A 400 9.19 38.77 -0.53
CA GLY A 400 9.50 40.14 -0.12
C GLY A 400 9.59 41.10 -1.29
N TYR A 401 10.33 40.73 -2.34
CA TYR A 401 10.41 41.49 -3.58
C TYR A 401 9.06 41.59 -4.32
N LYS A 402 8.29 40.50 -4.42
CA LYS A 402 6.95 40.55 -5.05
C LYS A 402 6.05 41.58 -4.38
N ARG A 403 6.13 41.73 -3.05
CA ARG A 403 5.34 42.71 -2.29
C ARG A 403 5.70 44.17 -2.60
N THR A 404 6.88 44.44 -3.18
CA THR A 404 7.23 45.80 -3.64
C THR A 404 6.69 46.13 -5.02
N LEU A 405 6.10 45.16 -5.71
CA LEU A 405 5.57 45.30 -7.06
C LEU A 405 4.05 45.44 -7.04
N VAL A 406 3.50 46.02 -8.10
CA VAL A 406 2.05 46.02 -8.33
C VAL A 406 1.61 44.57 -8.58
N PRO A 407 0.56 44.05 -7.93
CA PRO A 407 0.18 42.65 -8.03
C PRO A 407 0.02 42.09 -9.44
N ALA A 408 -0.56 42.87 -10.38
CA ALA A 408 -0.65 42.47 -11.79
C ALA A 408 0.72 42.13 -12.42
N GLN A 409 1.82 42.72 -11.93
CA GLN A 409 3.17 42.43 -12.42
C GLN A 409 3.66 41.04 -12.02
N TRP A 410 3.09 40.41 -10.98
CA TRP A 410 3.48 39.07 -10.54
C TRP A 410 3.30 38.02 -11.64
N ARG A 411 2.35 38.27 -12.55
CA ARG A 411 2.07 37.46 -13.75
C ARG A 411 3.29 37.33 -14.68
N TYR A 412 4.24 38.25 -14.61
CA TYR A 412 5.40 38.28 -15.51
C TYR A 412 6.69 37.81 -14.84
N LEU A 413 6.62 37.44 -13.57
CA LEU A 413 7.78 37.10 -12.78
C LEU A 413 8.24 35.64 -13.02
N PRO A 414 9.56 35.38 -13.03
CA PRO A 414 10.13 34.04 -13.08
C PRO A 414 9.58 33.07 -12.03
N GLY A 415 9.81 31.77 -12.28
CA GLY A 415 9.56 30.76 -11.25
C GLY A 415 10.55 30.91 -10.08
N LEU A 416 10.15 30.52 -8.87
CA LEU A 416 11.07 30.44 -7.74
C LEU A 416 12.28 29.55 -8.09
N HIS A 417 12.02 28.42 -8.74
CA HIS A 417 13.07 27.50 -9.19
C HIS A 417 14.12 28.16 -10.09
N GLU A 418 13.71 29.02 -11.03
CA GLU A 418 14.66 29.71 -11.92
C GLU A 418 15.48 30.76 -11.17
N VAL A 419 14.86 31.46 -10.21
CA VAL A 419 15.56 32.37 -9.30
C VAL A 419 16.60 31.59 -8.50
N CYS A 420 16.22 30.44 -7.93
CA CYS A 420 17.12 29.57 -7.18
C CYS A 420 18.26 29.00 -8.04
N GLN A 421 18.02 28.70 -9.33
CA GLN A 421 19.05 28.19 -10.25
C GLN A 421 20.04 29.26 -10.71
N SER A 422 19.71 30.53 -10.57
CA SER A 422 20.64 31.59 -10.95
C SER A 422 21.91 31.52 -10.09
N PRO A 423 23.11 31.78 -10.64
CA PRO A 423 24.37 31.68 -9.90
C PRO A 423 24.42 32.50 -8.61
N ALA A 424 23.68 33.62 -8.56
CA ALA A 424 23.57 34.47 -7.38
C ALA A 424 22.90 33.76 -6.19
N PHE A 425 22.00 32.80 -6.43
CA PHE A 425 21.30 32.04 -5.40
C PHE A 425 21.83 30.60 -5.27
N SER A 426 22.06 29.89 -6.38
CA SER A 426 22.48 28.48 -6.36
C SER A 426 23.80 28.28 -5.64
N THR A 427 24.78 29.16 -5.83
CA THR A 427 26.08 29.09 -5.13
C THR A 427 25.92 29.10 -3.60
N ILE A 428 24.93 29.82 -3.07
CA ILE A 428 24.65 29.89 -1.63
C ILE A 428 23.78 28.71 -1.20
N ILE A 429 22.80 28.30 -2.02
CA ILE A 429 21.92 27.16 -1.74
C ILE A 429 22.74 25.86 -1.68
N ASP A 430 23.66 25.68 -2.60
CA ASP A 430 24.48 24.47 -2.77
C ASP A 430 25.78 24.50 -1.95
N SER A 431 25.92 25.48 -1.03
CA SER A 431 27.12 25.60 -0.21
C SER A 431 27.34 24.35 0.67
N PRO A 432 28.59 24.05 1.06
CA PRO A 432 28.90 22.90 1.91
C PRO A 432 28.11 22.84 3.24
N ASN A 433 28.05 21.64 3.84
CA ASN A 433 27.21 21.32 5.00
C ASN A 433 27.58 22.10 6.27
N ASP A 434 28.85 22.46 6.40
CA ASP A 434 29.44 23.19 7.53
C ASP A 434 29.07 24.68 7.55
N VAL A 435 28.51 25.19 6.44
CA VAL A 435 28.05 26.58 6.35
C VAL A 435 26.58 26.69 6.78
N ILE A 436 26.34 27.34 7.91
CA ILE A 436 25.00 27.73 8.35
C ILE A 436 24.52 28.88 7.47
N VAL A 437 23.55 28.63 6.59
CA VAL A 437 23.04 29.65 5.66
C VAL A 437 21.86 30.39 6.29
N GLN A 438 21.97 31.72 6.39
CA GLN A 438 20.91 32.61 6.87
C GLN A 438 20.50 33.59 5.77
N LYS A 439 19.36 34.27 5.97
CA LYS A 439 18.84 35.27 5.03
C LYS A 439 19.84 36.38 4.69
N THR A 440 20.73 36.73 5.63
CA THR A 440 21.77 37.76 5.46
C THR A 440 22.79 37.41 4.39
N HIS A 441 23.09 36.12 4.17
CA HIS A 441 24.02 35.69 3.13
C HIS A 441 23.50 35.98 1.72
N PHE A 442 22.19 36.14 1.55
CA PHE A 442 21.57 36.49 0.28
C PHE A 442 21.45 38.01 0.05
N LYS A 443 22.11 38.86 0.85
CA LYS A 443 21.95 40.33 0.74
C LYS A 443 22.29 40.87 -0.65
N GLU A 444 23.42 40.45 -1.21
CA GLU A 444 23.85 40.86 -2.56
C GLU A 444 22.93 40.30 -3.64
N ALA A 445 22.57 39.01 -3.54
CA ALA A 445 21.62 38.36 -4.44
C ALA A 445 20.24 39.04 -4.42
N THR A 446 19.81 39.51 -3.25
CA THR A 446 18.56 40.26 -3.06
C THR A 446 18.63 41.61 -3.77
N ALA A 447 19.76 42.33 -3.66
CA ALA A 447 19.96 43.61 -4.35
C ALA A 447 20.01 43.45 -5.88
N ALA A 448 20.56 42.34 -6.38
CA ALA A 448 20.61 42.02 -7.80
C ALA A 448 19.29 41.47 -8.38
N LEU A 449 18.32 41.16 -7.53
CA LEU A 449 17.10 40.45 -7.93
C LEU A 449 16.25 41.15 -9.01
N PRO A 450 16.08 42.50 -9.01
CA PRO A 450 15.37 43.19 -10.10
C PRO A 450 16.06 43.02 -11.46
N ALA A 451 17.39 43.12 -11.49
CA ALA A 451 18.18 42.93 -12.71
C ALA A 451 18.12 41.47 -13.19
N LEU A 452 18.19 40.52 -12.27
CA LEU A 452 18.04 39.10 -12.55
C LEU A 452 16.66 38.78 -13.17
N VAL A 453 15.58 39.28 -12.56
CA VAL A 453 14.21 39.11 -13.08
C VAL A 453 14.08 39.66 -14.48
N THR A 454 14.63 40.86 -14.72
CA THR A 454 14.60 41.51 -16.04
C THR A 454 15.35 40.67 -17.08
N SER A 455 16.55 40.19 -16.73
CA SER A 455 17.39 39.34 -17.59
C SER A 455 16.69 38.03 -17.95
N ILE A 456 16.13 37.30 -16.96
CA ILE A 456 15.39 36.05 -17.19
C ILE A 456 14.18 36.30 -18.10
N THR A 457 13.45 37.39 -17.86
CA THR A 457 12.26 37.74 -18.66
C THR A 457 12.66 38.06 -20.10
N ALA A 458 13.75 38.79 -20.32
CA ALA A 458 14.26 39.13 -21.64
C ALA A 458 14.73 37.89 -22.40
N ALA A 459 15.49 36.99 -21.74
CA ALA A 459 15.93 35.73 -22.32
C ALA A 459 14.73 34.87 -22.77
N ARG A 460 13.73 34.69 -21.91
CA ARG A 460 12.51 33.96 -22.26
C ARG A 460 11.76 34.58 -23.43
N LYS A 461 11.67 35.92 -23.52
CA LYS A 461 11.06 36.60 -24.68
C LYS A 461 11.83 36.29 -25.97
N ALA A 462 13.16 36.34 -25.91
CA ALA A 462 14.01 36.02 -27.06
C ALA A 462 13.82 34.56 -27.50
N ASP A 463 13.79 33.61 -26.56
CA ASP A 463 13.57 32.18 -26.85
C ASP A 463 12.23 31.95 -27.55
N LEU A 464 11.16 32.60 -27.09
CA LEU A 464 9.84 32.48 -27.73
C LEU A 464 9.81 33.09 -29.13
N VAL A 465 10.50 34.21 -29.36
CA VAL A 465 10.63 34.80 -30.70
C VAL A 465 11.39 33.85 -31.63
N GLN A 466 12.48 33.25 -31.15
CA GLN A 466 13.22 32.24 -31.92
C GLN A 466 12.35 31.03 -32.29
N LEU A 467 11.48 30.56 -31.40
CA LEU A 467 10.54 29.47 -31.71
C LEU A 467 9.56 29.84 -32.83
N ILE A 468 9.12 31.11 -32.88
CA ILE A 468 8.25 31.61 -33.95
C ILE A 468 9.02 31.67 -35.28
N GLU A 469 10.22 32.26 -35.25
CA GLU A 469 11.06 32.43 -36.44
C GLU A 469 11.48 31.08 -37.04
N ALA A 470 11.92 30.13 -36.20
CA ALA A 470 12.29 28.79 -36.63
C ALA A 470 11.12 28.04 -37.27
N ALA A 471 9.91 28.17 -36.72
CA ALA A 471 8.72 27.56 -37.29
C ALA A 471 8.36 28.15 -38.67
N HIS A 472 8.62 29.43 -38.90
CA HIS A 472 8.40 30.07 -40.21
C HIS A 472 9.52 29.82 -41.21
N ALA A 473 10.78 29.67 -40.76
CA ALA A 473 11.92 29.37 -41.62
C ALA A 473 11.90 27.93 -42.19
N SER A 474 11.10 27.04 -41.61
CA SER A 474 10.96 25.64 -42.02
C SER A 474 10.07 25.44 -43.26
N GLU A 475 9.52 26.50 -43.87
CA GLU A 475 8.76 26.43 -45.12
C GLU A 475 9.68 26.66 -46.34
N PRO A 476 9.65 25.77 -47.36
CA PRO A 476 10.29 26.05 -48.63
C PRO A 476 9.49 27.15 -49.36
N ASP A 477 10.10 28.32 -49.54
CA ASP A 477 9.54 29.44 -50.32
C ASP A 477 9.56 29.09 -51.83
N PRO A 478 8.41 28.95 -52.52
CA PRO A 478 8.40 28.72 -53.96
C PRO A 478 8.65 30.01 -54.78
N PHE A 479 8.68 31.20 -54.15
CA PHE A 479 8.69 32.49 -54.84
C PHE A 479 9.52 33.58 -54.16
N GLY A 480 10.67 33.22 -53.57
CA GLY A 480 11.80 34.09 -53.23
C GLY A 480 11.50 35.57 -52.90
N ALA A 481 10.57 35.84 -51.99
CA ALA A 481 10.15 37.21 -51.70
C ALA A 481 9.86 37.43 -50.22
N ARG A 482 10.91 37.57 -49.41
CA ARG A 482 10.85 38.40 -48.19
C ARG A 482 12.11 39.23 -48.00
N GLY A 483 11.90 40.54 -48.09
CA GLY A 483 12.86 41.55 -47.69
C GLY A 483 13.07 41.58 -46.18
N SER A 484 14.31 41.89 -45.82
CA SER A 484 14.82 42.17 -44.48
C SER A 484 13.84 43.01 -43.66
N THR A 485 13.34 42.47 -42.55
CA THR A 485 12.60 43.26 -41.55
C THR A 485 13.50 43.46 -40.34
N SER A 486 13.80 44.73 -40.08
CA SER A 486 14.63 45.30 -39.02
C SER A 486 14.42 44.69 -37.61
N GLN A 487 15.53 44.57 -36.86
CA GLN A 487 15.70 44.08 -35.48
C GLN A 487 14.84 44.76 -34.36
N GLY A 488 13.81 45.54 -34.69
CA GLY A 488 12.92 46.20 -33.73
C GLY A 488 11.50 45.59 -33.59
N SER A 489 11.14 44.57 -34.37
CA SER A 489 9.75 44.09 -34.51
C SER A 489 9.41 42.81 -33.74
N GLY A 490 10.39 42.09 -33.19
CA GLY A 490 10.19 40.74 -32.64
C GLY A 490 9.27 40.67 -31.42
N THR A 491 9.34 41.65 -30.51
CA THR A 491 8.53 41.67 -29.28
C THR A 491 7.05 41.90 -29.56
N ARG A 492 6.69 42.68 -30.58
CA ARG A 492 5.29 42.88 -31.00
C ARG A 492 4.65 41.61 -31.54
N LEU A 493 5.44 40.65 -32.05
CA LEU A 493 4.93 39.36 -32.50
C LEU A 493 4.33 38.56 -31.33
N LEU A 494 4.88 38.70 -30.12
CA LEU A 494 4.41 37.97 -28.95
C LEU A 494 3.03 38.44 -28.45
N ASP A 495 2.59 39.62 -28.86
CA ASP A 495 1.30 40.19 -28.45
C ASP A 495 0.15 39.80 -29.40
N LEU A 496 0.47 39.28 -30.60
CA LEU A 496 -0.51 38.90 -31.61
C LEU A 496 -1.40 37.75 -31.13
N ALA A 497 -2.70 37.82 -31.42
CA ALA A 497 -3.66 36.75 -31.11
C ALA A 497 -3.32 35.44 -31.85
N THR A 498 -2.59 35.52 -32.96
CA THR A 498 -2.15 34.38 -33.78
C THR A 498 -0.89 33.70 -33.25
N THR A 499 -0.24 34.27 -32.25
CA THR A 499 0.94 33.67 -31.61
C THR A 499 0.48 32.66 -30.56
N VAL A 500 0.58 31.37 -30.90
CA VAL A 500 0.08 30.27 -30.06
C VAL A 500 1.18 29.26 -29.79
N PHE A 501 1.40 28.93 -28.53
CA PHE A 501 2.34 27.91 -28.06
C PHE A 501 1.60 26.73 -27.41
N VAL A 502 2.32 25.62 -27.24
CA VAL A 502 1.90 24.43 -26.47
C VAL A 502 3.08 23.90 -25.63
N CYS A 503 2.83 23.31 -24.45
CA CYS A 503 3.90 22.62 -23.69
C CYS A 503 4.19 21.25 -24.35
N ALA A 504 5.43 21.05 -24.80
CA ALA A 504 5.89 19.81 -25.40
C ALA A 504 5.99 18.67 -24.37
N GLN A 505 6.06 18.98 -23.07
CA GLN A 505 6.14 17.96 -22.01
C GLN A 505 4.94 17.00 -22.00
N SER A 506 5.22 15.72 -21.76
CA SER A 506 4.23 14.63 -21.76
C SER A 506 3.20 14.74 -20.62
N HIS A 507 3.66 15.10 -19.42
CA HIS A 507 2.85 15.23 -18.20
C HIS A 507 2.08 16.55 -18.11
N CYS A 508 2.23 17.47 -19.07
CA CYS A 508 1.47 18.72 -19.09
C CYS A 508 0.00 18.56 -19.59
N SER A 509 -0.40 17.32 -19.85
CA SER A 509 -1.76 16.95 -20.20
C SER A 509 -2.61 16.96 -18.91
N ARG A 510 -3.11 18.13 -18.49
CA ARG A 510 -4.04 18.18 -17.35
C ARG A 510 -5.27 17.34 -17.67
N ARG A 511 -5.73 16.54 -16.70
CA ARG A 511 -7.15 16.16 -16.60
C ARG A 511 -7.94 17.46 -16.47
N SER A 512 -8.54 17.93 -17.56
CA SER A 512 -9.63 18.89 -17.45
C SER A 512 -10.80 18.17 -16.75
N PRO A 513 -11.42 18.73 -15.70
CA PRO A 513 -12.62 18.14 -15.11
C PRO A 513 -13.81 18.04 -16.09
N TRP A 514 -13.66 18.60 -17.30
CA TRP A 514 -14.72 18.79 -18.28
C TRP A 514 -14.38 18.22 -19.67
N ALA A 515 -13.19 17.64 -19.86
CA ALA A 515 -12.82 16.93 -21.08
C ALA A 515 -12.58 15.45 -20.80
N LEU A 516 -13.20 14.59 -21.59
CA LEU A 516 -13.03 13.12 -21.56
C LEU A 516 -11.60 12.64 -21.89
N ALA A 517 -10.64 13.54 -22.10
CA ALA A 517 -9.24 13.22 -22.35
C ALA A 517 -8.29 14.26 -21.74
N SER A 518 -7.14 13.79 -21.23
CA SER A 518 -6.02 14.62 -20.79
C SER A 518 -5.49 15.44 -21.98
N ALA A 519 -5.64 16.76 -21.95
CA ALA A 519 -5.32 17.60 -23.11
C ALA A 519 -4.36 18.75 -22.74
N LYS A 520 -3.55 19.17 -23.72
CA LYS A 520 -2.55 20.23 -23.56
C LYS A 520 -3.18 21.58 -23.92
N PRO A 521 -3.30 22.54 -22.98
CA PRO A 521 -3.92 23.83 -23.26
C PRO A 521 -3.11 24.64 -24.28
N ALA A 522 -3.80 25.37 -25.15
CA ALA A 522 -3.16 26.34 -26.04
C ALA A 522 -2.76 27.60 -25.25
N LEU A 523 -1.51 28.02 -25.39
CA LEU A 523 -0.94 29.18 -24.69
C LEU A 523 -0.83 30.34 -25.68
N ILE A 524 -1.75 31.30 -25.59
CA ILE A 524 -1.88 32.38 -26.57
C ILE A 524 -1.14 33.63 -26.09
N GLY A 525 -0.19 34.09 -26.89
CA GLY A 525 0.64 35.26 -26.60
C GLY A 525 1.69 35.03 -25.51
N TRP A 526 2.48 36.08 -25.26
CA TRP A 526 3.51 36.13 -24.22
C TRP A 526 2.96 35.74 -22.84
N ASP A 527 1.83 36.34 -22.46
CA ASP A 527 1.28 36.25 -21.12
C ASP A 527 0.87 34.83 -20.75
N ALA A 528 0.31 34.06 -21.68
CA ALA A 528 -0.02 32.66 -21.43
C ALA A 528 1.25 31.79 -21.34
N ALA A 529 2.22 32.06 -22.22
CA ALA A 529 3.46 31.30 -22.30
C ALA A 529 4.33 31.46 -21.05
N VAL A 530 4.53 32.70 -20.58
CA VAL A 530 5.41 32.99 -19.42
C VAL A 530 4.85 32.47 -18.09
N ASN A 531 3.52 32.41 -17.96
CA ASN A 531 2.83 31.87 -16.79
C ASN A 531 2.73 30.36 -16.79
N HIS A 532 3.01 29.72 -17.92
CA HIS A 532 2.89 28.29 -18.02
C HIS A 532 3.99 27.61 -17.20
N ARG A 533 3.56 26.77 -16.26
CA ARG A 533 4.45 25.95 -15.44
C ARG A 533 3.96 24.51 -15.52
N CYS A 534 4.71 23.66 -16.22
CA CYS A 534 4.40 22.22 -16.28
C CYS A 534 4.64 21.67 -14.84
N ARG A 535 3.60 21.11 -14.21
CA ARG A 535 3.64 20.55 -12.84
C ARG A 535 3.60 19.03 -12.95
N VAL A 536 4.42 18.34 -12.18
CA VAL A 536 4.30 16.88 -12.01
C VAL A 536 3.87 16.61 -10.58
N GLU A 537 2.81 15.83 -10.42
CA GLU A 537 2.58 15.10 -9.18
C GLU A 537 3.64 14.01 -9.09
N GLN A 538 4.75 14.26 -8.40
CA GLN A 538 5.71 13.23 -8.07
C GLN A 538 5.48 12.76 -6.63
N TRP A 539 5.38 11.44 -6.48
CA TRP A 539 5.60 10.77 -5.21
C TRP A 539 7.09 10.83 -4.87
N ILE A 540 7.57 11.97 -4.37
CA ILE A 540 8.86 12.02 -3.70
C ILE A 540 8.60 11.77 -2.21
N GLN A 541 8.90 10.55 -1.76
CA GLN A 541 9.11 10.22 -0.35
C GLN A 541 8.01 10.72 0.61
N GLY A 542 6.74 10.43 0.29
CA GLY A 542 5.62 10.62 1.23
C GLY A 542 5.03 12.03 1.31
N PHE A 543 5.35 12.93 0.37
CA PHE A 543 4.71 14.24 0.29
C PHE A 543 3.85 14.38 -0.97
N HIS A 544 2.63 14.89 -0.80
CA HIS A 544 1.88 15.55 -1.86
C HIS A 544 2.49 16.96 -2.07
N GLY A 545 3.49 17.06 -2.94
CA GLY A 545 4.12 18.33 -3.31
C GLY A 545 4.20 18.47 -4.82
N ASN A 546 3.66 19.56 -5.38
CA ASN A 546 3.82 19.87 -6.80
C ASN A 546 5.25 20.31 -7.07
N VAL A 547 6.07 19.45 -7.67
CA VAL A 547 7.39 19.86 -8.19
C VAL A 547 7.19 20.51 -9.56
N SER A 548 7.63 21.76 -9.70
CA SER A 548 7.70 22.41 -11.01
C SER A 548 8.83 21.75 -11.78
N VAL A 549 8.52 21.17 -12.94
CA VAL A 549 9.55 20.67 -13.87
C VAL A 549 9.81 21.69 -14.97
N GLN A 550 10.91 21.50 -15.70
CA GLN A 550 11.26 22.37 -16.80
C GLN A 550 10.15 22.41 -17.84
N THR A 551 9.63 23.61 -18.08
CA THR A 551 8.60 23.86 -19.09
C THR A 551 9.27 23.93 -20.45
N ILE A 552 8.82 23.09 -21.39
CA ILE A 552 9.31 23.10 -22.78
C ILE A 552 8.17 23.60 -23.65
N LEU A 553 8.33 24.74 -24.29
CA LEU A 553 7.33 25.34 -25.16
C LEU A 553 7.66 25.07 -26.62
N ALA A 554 6.63 24.90 -27.45
CA ALA A 554 6.74 24.79 -28.89
C ALA A 554 5.70 25.70 -29.55
N PHE A 555 6.07 26.33 -30.66
CA PHE A 555 5.13 27.11 -31.47
C PHE A 555 4.12 26.19 -32.15
N SER A 556 2.83 26.49 -32.03
CA SER A 556 1.73 25.67 -32.54
C SER A 556 1.18 26.25 -33.83
N LYS A 557 1.60 25.70 -34.97
CA LYS A 557 1.03 26.07 -36.29
C LYS A 557 -0.47 25.83 -36.33
N ARG A 558 -0.94 24.72 -35.74
CA ARG A 558 -2.36 24.40 -35.62
C ARG A 558 -3.13 25.44 -34.81
N GLY A 559 -2.55 25.89 -33.70
CA GLY A 559 -3.08 26.98 -32.89
C GLY A 559 -3.12 28.30 -33.65
N GLN A 560 -2.04 28.65 -34.37
CA GLN A 560 -1.97 29.82 -35.24
C GLN A 560 -3.09 29.81 -36.29
N THR A 561 -3.32 28.69 -36.97
CA THR A 561 -4.38 28.55 -37.98
C THR A 561 -5.78 28.77 -37.36
N ALA A 562 -6.04 28.19 -36.19
CA ALA A 562 -7.31 28.41 -35.48
C ALA A 562 -7.48 29.88 -35.08
N ALA A 563 -6.48 30.49 -34.45
CA ALA A 563 -6.54 31.88 -34.04
C ALA A 563 -6.73 32.82 -35.23
N ALA A 564 -6.01 32.60 -36.34
CA ALA A 564 -6.14 33.40 -37.55
C ALA A 564 -7.55 33.34 -38.14
N SER A 565 -8.18 32.16 -38.13
CA SER A 565 -9.57 32.01 -38.60
C SER A 565 -10.59 32.77 -37.72
N LEU A 566 -10.36 32.82 -36.40
CA LEU A 566 -11.20 33.56 -35.45
C LEU A 566 -11.01 35.07 -35.57
N VAL A 567 -9.77 35.54 -35.70
CA VAL A 567 -9.45 36.96 -35.93
C VAL A 567 -10.10 37.48 -37.23
N LYS A 568 -10.12 36.64 -38.27
CA LYS A 568 -10.80 36.96 -39.53
C LYS A 568 -12.32 37.12 -39.34
N LEU A 569 -12.95 36.24 -38.57
CA LEU A 569 -14.38 36.35 -38.25
C LEU A 569 -14.70 37.58 -37.40
N ALA A 570 -13.79 37.96 -36.49
CA ALA A 570 -13.88 39.17 -35.69
C ALA A 570 -13.68 40.47 -36.50
N GLY A 571 -13.45 40.39 -37.81
CA GLY A 571 -13.40 41.54 -38.72
C GLY A 571 -12.01 42.14 -38.96
N SER A 572 -10.91 41.42 -38.69
CA SER A 572 -9.55 41.95 -38.86
C SER A 572 -8.62 41.04 -39.69
N HIS A 573 -7.61 41.65 -40.33
CA HIS A 573 -6.67 41.00 -41.26
C HIS A 573 -5.29 40.68 -40.63
N GLN A 574 -5.25 39.94 -39.52
CA GLN A 574 -4.05 39.34 -38.86
C GLN A 574 -3.26 40.17 -37.84
N GLN A 575 -3.47 41.49 -37.70
CA GLN A 575 -2.69 42.32 -36.76
C GLN A 575 -3.31 42.46 -35.36
N MET A 576 -4.41 41.77 -35.07
CA MET A 576 -5.11 41.89 -33.79
C MET A 576 -4.31 41.24 -32.66
N THR A 577 -4.16 41.96 -31.53
CA THR A 577 -3.51 41.43 -30.33
C THR A 577 -4.44 40.51 -29.55
N ALA A 578 -3.88 39.65 -28.69
CA ALA A 578 -4.68 38.81 -27.81
C ALA A 578 -5.61 39.64 -26.90
N ALA A 579 -5.12 40.77 -26.38
CA ALA A 579 -5.91 41.69 -25.56
C ALA A 579 -7.08 42.34 -26.34
N GLN A 580 -6.87 42.69 -27.62
CA GLN A 580 -7.96 43.20 -28.46
C GLN A 580 -9.03 42.13 -28.70
N MET A 581 -8.65 40.89 -28.97
CA MET A 581 -9.59 39.77 -29.09
C MET A 581 -10.37 39.51 -27.78
N ASP A 582 -9.74 39.76 -26.63
CA ASP A 582 -10.41 39.66 -25.32
C ASP A 582 -11.47 40.71 -25.12
N GLN A 583 -11.17 41.96 -25.49
CA GLN A 583 -12.09 43.08 -25.35
C GLN A 583 -13.35 42.91 -26.20
N LEU A 584 -13.24 42.25 -27.37
CA LEU A 584 -14.40 41.94 -28.21
C LEU A 584 -15.35 40.93 -27.53
N ASP A 585 -14.83 40.06 -26.64
CA ASP A 585 -15.59 39.06 -25.88
C ASP A 585 -16.63 38.29 -26.71
N LEU A 586 -16.24 37.92 -27.94
CA LEU A 586 -17.09 37.19 -28.88
C LEU A 586 -17.26 35.72 -28.47
N ARG A 587 -18.33 35.09 -28.97
CA ARG A 587 -18.60 33.66 -28.80
C ARG A 587 -18.60 32.95 -30.14
N PHE A 588 -18.11 31.71 -30.15
CA PHE A 588 -17.94 30.89 -31.35
C PHE A 588 -18.47 29.46 -31.17
N LEU A 589 -18.95 28.88 -32.25
CA LEU A 589 -19.37 27.48 -32.37
C LEU A 589 -18.45 26.75 -33.35
N CYS A 590 -18.04 25.53 -33.00
CA CYS A 590 -17.37 24.64 -33.95
C CYS A 590 -18.42 23.93 -34.81
N ILE A 591 -18.42 24.19 -36.12
CA ILE A 591 -19.35 23.57 -37.08
C ILE A 591 -18.93 22.14 -37.40
N ALA A 592 -17.64 21.81 -37.24
CA ALA A 592 -17.13 20.45 -37.44
C ALA A 592 -17.57 19.48 -36.32
N CYS A 593 -17.99 19.98 -35.16
CA CYS A 593 -18.51 19.16 -34.07
C CYS A 593 -19.99 18.82 -34.27
N SER A 594 -20.34 17.55 -34.08
CA SER A 594 -21.74 17.13 -34.05
C SER A 594 -22.45 17.67 -32.80
N PRO A 595 -23.66 18.24 -32.92
CA PRO A 595 -24.45 18.67 -31.76
C PRO A 595 -24.90 17.49 -30.90
N ARG A 596 -25.08 17.73 -29.61
CA ARG A 596 -25.79 16.81 -28.71
C ARG A 596 -27.28 16.97 -28.92
N VAL A 597 -27.97 15.90 -29.32
CA VAL A 597 -29.41 15.92 -29.55
C VAL A 597 -30.13 15.30 -28.36
N SER A 598 -31.08 16.03 -27.76
CA SER A 598 -31.96 15.53 -26.70
C SER A 598 -33.41 15.92 -27.01
N GLY A 599 -34.20 14.94 -27.47
CA GLY A 599 -35.57 15.19 -27.95
C GLY A 599 -35.60 16.18 -29.13
N ASN A 600 -36.35 17.27 -28.98
CA ASN A 600 -36.44 18.36 -29.96
C ASN A 600 -35.39 19.47 -29.76
N LYS A 601 -34.40 19.25 -28.89
CA LYS A 601 -33.35 20.24 -28.64
C LYS A 601 -32.03 19.78 -29.26
N GLU A 602 -31.39 20.67 -30.01
CA GLU A 602 -30.03 20.51 -30.49
C GLU A 602 -29.11 21.43 -29.69
N SER A 603 -28.18 20.81 -28.95
CA SER A 603 -27.27 21.51 -28.06
C SER A 603 -25.86 21.51 -28.66
N HIS A 604 -25.30 22.70 -28.80
CA HIS A 604 -23.92 22.92 -29.21
C HIS A 604 -23.10 23.47 -28.05
N VAL A 605 -21.79 23.24 -28.09
CA VAL A 605 -20.86 23.85 -27.13
C VAL A 605 -20.43 25.21 -27.70
N SER A 606 -20.68 26.27 -26.93
CA SER A 606 -20.20 27.62 -27.21
C SER A 606 -18.83 27.84 -26.57
N TYR A 607 -17.94 28.49 -27.29
CA TYR A 607 -16.56 28.74 -26.90
C TYR A 607 -16.26 30.25 -26.89
N SER A 608 -15.49 30.71 -25.89
CA SER A 608 -14.71 31.95 -26.03
C SER A 608 -13.63 31.75 -27.10
N TRP A 609 -13.07 32.83 -27.66
CA TRP A 609 -12.04 32.69 -28.70
C TRP A 609 -10.80 31.88 -28.23
N ARG A 610 -10.35 32.06 -26.97
CA ARG A 610 -9.27 31.24 -26.39
C ARG A 610 -9.64 29.78 -26.23
N ALA A 611 -10.88 29.50 -25.80
CA ALA A 611 -11.38 28.13 -25.67
C ALA A 611 -11.57 27.47 -27.06
N ALA A 612 -11.90 28.24 -28.09
CA ALA A 612 -12.00 27.77 -29.46
C ALA A 612 -10.62 27.39 -30.02
N VAL A 613 -9.59 28.21 -29.82
CA VAL A 613 -8.20 27.86 -30.18
C VAL A 613 -7.76 26.57 -29.48
N SER A 614 -7.99 26.46 -28.16
CA SER A 614 -7.68 25.26 -27.39
C SER A 614 -8.42 24.03 -27.94
N HIS A 615 -9.73 24.15 -28.19
CA HIS A 615 -10.55 23.08 -28.78
C HIS A 615 -9.97 22.57 -30.10
N PHE A 616 -9.55 23.45 -31.00
CA PHE A 616 -9.00 23.00 -32.29
C PHE A 616 -7.60 22.40 -32.16
N VAL A 617 -6.76 22.91 -31.25
CA VAL A 617 -5.46 22.31 -30.95
C VAL A 617 -5.64 20.87 -30.42
N GLU A 618 -6.68 20.64 -29.61
CA GLU A 618 -6.94 19.35 -28.94
C GLU A 618 -7.70 18.35 -29.81
N ILE A 619 -8.76 18.78 -30.50
CA ILE A 619 -9.62 17.92 -31.32
C ILE A 619 -9.08 17.87 -32.75
N GLN A 620 -8.94 16.67 -33.30
CA GLN A 620 -8.44 16.42 -34.67
C GLN A 620 -9.48 16.75 -35.76
N HIS A 621 -9.84 18.03 -35.87
CA HIS A 621 -10.54 18.55 -37.05
C HIS A 621 -9.54 18.84 -38.18
N ALA A 622 -9.92 18.58 -39.43
CA ALA A 622 -9.08 18.88 -40.59
C ALA A 622 -8.88 20.40 -40.79
N ALA A 623 -9.93 21.20 -40.53
CA ALA A 623 -9.90 22.65 -40.69
C ALA A 623 -10.70 23.34 -39.57
N PRO A 624 -10.32 24.57 -39.16
CA PRO A 624 -11.03 25.33 -38.13
C PRO A 624 -12.30 25.96 -38.71
N LEU A 625 -13.42 25.24 -38.61
CA LEU A 625 -14.73 25.69 -39.09
C LEU A 625 -15.52 26.33 -37.95
N TRP A 626 -15.46 27.66 -37.87
CA TRP A 626 -16.11 28.44 -36.81
C TRP A 626 -17.32 29.22 -37.33
N ARG A 627 -18.36 29.32 -36.50
CA ARG A 627 -19.45 30.28 -36.65
C ARG A 627 -19.43 31.24 -35.47
N GLN A 628 -19.38 32.54 -35.72
CA GLN A 628 -19.63 33.55 -34.69
C GLN A 628 -21.13 33.56 -34.34
N LEU A 629 -21.45 33.62 -33.05
CA LEU A 629 -22.84 33.78 -32.59
C LEU A 629 -23.32 35.20 -32.91
N SER A 630 -24.60 35.33 -33.23
CA SER A 630 -25.27 36.64 -33.26
C SER A 630 -25.32 37.27 -31.86
N ASP A 631 -25.57 38.58 -31.78
CA ASP A 631 -25.60 39.30 -30.50
C ASP A 631 -26.62 38.72 -29.52
N ASP A 632 -27.81 38.35 -30.02
CA ASP A 632 -28.87 37.71 -29.23
C ASP A 632 -28.44 36.33 -28.68
N GLU A 633 -27.86 35.48 -29.54
CA GLU A 633 -27.33 34.16 -29.15
C GLU A 633 -26.19 34.32 -28.13
N ALA A 634 -25.30 35.28 -28.35
CA ALA A 634 -24.16 35.55 -27.48
C ALA A 634 -24.62 36.06 -26.11
N GLN A 635 -25.63 36.93 -26.05
CA GLN A 635 -26.20 37.43 -24.79
C GLN A 635 -26.86 36.31 -23.99
N GLN A 636 -27.59 35.41 -24.66
CA GLN A 636 -28.16 34.23 -24.02
C GLN A 636 -27.06 33.32 -23.45
N VAL A 637 -25.99 33.04 -24.22
CA VAL A 637 -24.84 32.28 -23.72
C VAL A 637 -24.20 32.97 -22.50
N LYS A 638 -23.89 34.27 -22.59
CA LYS A 638 -23.25 35.02 -21.49
C LYS A 638 -24.09 35.02 -20.22
N SER A 639 -25.43 35.07 -20.34
CA SER A 639 -26.33 34.98 -19.17
C SER A 639 -26.26 33.62 -18.47
N SER A 640 -25.91 32.55 -19.19
CA SER A 640 -25.78 31.19 -18.69
C SER A 640 -24.36 30.81 -18.23
N GLU A 641 -23.35 31.64 -18.49
CA GLU A 641 -21.95 31.39 -18.14
C GLU A 641 -21.66 31.39 -16.64
N GLY A 642 -22.57 31.92 -15.82
CA GLY A 642 -22.39 32.02 -14.38
C GLY A 642 -21.12 32.81 -14.00
N VAL A 643 -20.66 32.68 -12.76
CA VAL A 643 -19.41 33.29 -12.32
C VAL A 643 -18.24 32.34 -12.59
N ASP A 644 -17.14 32.84 -13.19
CA ASP A 644 -15.93 32.07 -13.46
C ASP A 644 -15.47 31.30 -12.20
N PRO A 645 -15.60 29.95 -12.18
CA PRO A 645 -15.29 29.14 -11.01
C PRO A 645 -13.79 28.84 -10.91
N THR A 646 -12.97 29.32 -11.85
CA THR A 646 -11.54 29.01 -11.86
C THR A 646 -10.81 29.73 -10.72
N LEU A 647 -9.91 29.01 -10.04
CA LEU A 647 -8.98 29.56 -9.06
C LEU A 647 -7.82 30.26 -9.77
N SER A 648 -8.13 31.34 -10.49
CA SER A 648 -7.21 32.05 -11.39
C SER A 648 -7.12 33.54 -11.13
N TRP A 649 -7.79 34.06 -10.10
CA TRP A 649 -7.91 35.49 -9.83
C TRP A 649 -7.15 35.90 -8.57
N SER A 650 -6.58 37.10 -8.59
CA SER A 650 -5.91 37.73 -7.45
C SER A 650 -6.23 39.24 -7.40
N CYS A 651 -6.08 39.82 -6.20
CA CYS A 651 -6.38 41.24 -5.96
C CYS A 651 -5.27 42.11 -6.55
N ASN A 652 -5.61 43.17 -7.27
CA ASN A 652 -4.62 44.10 -7.82
C ASN A 652 -4.17 45.20 -6.84
N HIS A 653 -4.80 45.27 -5.65
CA HIS A 653 -4.60 46.36 -4.69
C HIS A 653 -3.80 45.96 -3.44
N CYS A 654 -3.57 44.68 -3.20
CA CYS A 654 -2.79 44.22 -2.04
C CYS A 654 -2.09 42.88 -2.25
N SER A 655 -1.27 42.49 -1.27
CA SER A 655 -0.53 41.23 -1.24
C SER A 655 -1.23 40.07 -0.52
N HIS A 656 -2.51 40.21 -0.18
CA HIS A 656 -3.26 39.19 0.55
C HIS A 656 -3.30 37.83 -0.19
N ASN A 657 -3.40 37.88 -1.52
CA ASN A 657 -3.50 36.70 -2.38
C ASN A 657 -2.18 36.40 -3.11
N LEU A 658 -1.04 36.69 -2.48
CA LEU A 658 0.29 36.44 -3.07
C LEU A 658 0.58 34.94 -3.24
N ASP A 659 0.19 34.15 -2.24
CA ASP A 659 0.55 32.74 -2.15
C ASP A 659 -0.51 31.81 -2.78
N ALA A 660 -1.72 32.32 -3.06
CA ALA A 660 -2.80 31.54 -3.66
C ALA A 660 -3.74 32.40 -4.52
N CYS A 661 -4.17 31.84 -5.65
CA CYS A 661 -5.23 32.41 -6.47
C CYS A 661 -6.60 31.90 -6.03
N HIS A 662 -7.62 32.73 -6.20
CA HIS A 662 -9.00 32.46 -5.80
C HIS A 662 -9.97 32.62 -6.98
N THR A 663 -11.26 32.34 -6.74
CA THR A 663 -12.32 32.60 -7.73
C THR A 663 -12.58 34.10 -7.85
N PHE A 664 -13.07 34.55 -9.01
CA PHE A 664 -13.42 35.96 -9.23
C PHE A 664 -14.34 36.48 -8.13
N ALA A 665 -15.39 35.74 -7.78
CA ALA A 665 -16.33 36.11 -6.72
C ALA A 665 -15.66 36.41 -5.38
N LYS A 666 -14.73 35.55 -4.94
CA LYS A 666 -14.03 35.72 -3.65
C LYS A 666 -13.13 36.95 -3.65
N VAL A 667 -12.41 37.19 -4.75
CA VAL A 667 -11.52 38.35 -4.85
C VAL A 667 -12.33 39.65 -5.00
N ALA A 668 -13.46 39.61 -5.69
CA ALA A 668 -14.35 40.76 -5.82
C ALA A 668 -14.98 41.11 -4.46
N ASP A 669 -15.41 40.12 -3.69
CA ASP A 669 -15.88 40.32 -2.32
C ASP A 669 -14.78 40.92 -1.41
N HIS A 670 -13.54 40.44 -1.55
CA HIS A 670 -12.38 41.05 -0.90
C HIS A 670 -12.18 42.53 -1.30
N GLY A 671 -12.28 42.85 -2.60
CA GLY A 671 -12.21 44.24 -3.09
C GLY A 671 -13.29 45.14 -2.48
N LYS A 672 -14.52 44.62 -2.33
CA LYS A 672 -15.62 45.34 -1.69
C LYS A 672 -15.40 45.55 -0.20
N THR A 673 -15.00 44.51 0.51
CA THR A 673 -14.93 44.51 1.98
C THR A 673 -13.68 45.21 2.51
N VAL A 674 -12.52 44.94 1.90
CA VAL A 674 -11.20 45.43 2.34
C VAL A 674 -10.86 46.76 1.66
N HIS A 675 -11.04 46.86 0.35
CA HIS A 675 -10.66 48.05 -0.43
C HIS A 675 -11.81 49.04 -0.65
N LYS A 676 -13.02 48.73 -0.19
CA LYS A 676 -14.23 49.58 -0.33
C LYS A 676 -14.55 49.94 -1.79
N ILE A 677 -14.20 49.06 -2.73
CA ILE A 677 -14.49 49.24 -4.15
C ILE A 677 -15.91 48.71 -4.41
N ALA A 678 -16.83 49.59 -4.80
CA ALA A 678 -18.25 49.23 -4.94
C ALA A 678 -18.49 48.15 -6.00
N ASN A 679 -17.87 48.28 -7.18
CA ASN A 679 -17.99 47.35 -8.29
C ASN A 679 -16.59 46.99 -8.83
N PRO A 680 -15.88 46.04 -8.18
CA PRO A 680 -14.55 45.64 -8.61
C PRO A 680 -14.57 45.03 -10.01
N SER A 681 -13.76 45.56 -10.93
CA SER A 681 -13.70 45.06 -12.30
C SER A 681 -12.46 44.21 -12.57
N ALA A 682 -12.57 43.33 -13.58
CA ALA A 682 -11.40 42.67 -14.14
C ALA A 682 -10.43 43.70 -14.75
N GLU A 683 -9.13 43.37 -14.73
CA GLU A 683 -7.99 44.13 -15.27
C GLU A 683 -7.64 45.44 -14.55
N VAL A 684 -8.57 46.02 -13.78
CA VAL A 684 -8.30 47.20 -12.95
C VAL A 684 -8.10 46.80 -11.49
N ASP A 685 -9.12 46.20 -10.87
CA ASP A 685 -9.11 45.87 -9.44
C ASP A 685 -8.72 44.43 -9.16
N LEU A 686 -8.99 43.56 -10.11
CA LEU A 686 -8.66 42.13 -10.09
C LEU A 686 -7.86 41.80 -11.32
N PHE A 687 -6.83 40.97 -11.17
CA PHE A 687 -6.11 40.45 -12.32
C PHE A 687 -6.10 38.93 -12.31
N ARG A 688 -5.91 38.37 -13.50
CA ARG A 688 -5.85 36.94 -13.68
C ARG A 688 -4.41 36.44 -13.59
N CYS A 689 -4.11 35.71 -12.53
CA CYS A 689 -2.78 35.17 -12.27
C CYS A 689 -2.46 33.92 -13.12
N LEU A 690 -3.48 33.19 -13.58
CA LEU A 690 -3.33 31.96 -14.37
C LEU A 690 -4.20 32.02 -15.62
N ASP A 691 -3.59 31.78 -16.78
CA ASP A 691 -4.30 31.86 -18.07
C ASP A 691 -5.02 30.53 -18.41
N LEU A 692 -6.09 30.23 -17.67
CA LEU A 692 -6.93 29.04 -17.90
C LEU A 692 -8.11 29.39 -18.81
N PRO A 693 -8.43 28.70 -19.91
CA PRO A 693 -9.60 29.06 -20.71
C PRO A 693 -10.89 29.07 -19.85
N ARG A 694 -11.80 30.02 -20.10
CA ARG A 694 -13.12 30.02 -19.43
C ARG A 694 -13.83 28.70 -19.74
N PRO A 695 -14.58 28.11 -18.79
CA PRO A 695 -15.39 26.92 -19.06
C PRO A 695 -16.32 27.16 -20.25
N SER A 696 -16.37 26.22 -21.19
CA SER A 696 -17.30 26.28 -22.31
C SER A 696 -18.72 25.96 -21.83
N VAL A 697 -19.71 26.64 -22.40
CA VAL A 697 -21.12 26.49 -22.01
C VAL A 697 -21.90 25.80 -23.10
N THR A 698 -22.81 24.92 -22.71
CA THR A 698 -23.71 24.25 -23.65
C THR A 698 -24.90 25.15 -23.93
N PHE A 699 -25.07 25.49 -25.22
CA PHE A 699 -26.14 26.32 -25.75
C PHE A 699 -27.10 25.47 -26.57
N SER A 700 -28.42 25.63 -26.38
CA SER A 700 -29.44 24.80 -27.04
C SER A 700 -30.34 25.59 -27.97
N TYR A 701 -30.53 25.09 -29.18
CA TYR A 701 -31.61 25.48 -30.08
C TYR A 701 -32.82 24.58 -29.87
N THR A 702 -34.02 25.16 -29.92
CA THR A 702 -35.24 24.37 -30.12
C THR A 702 -35.35 24.07 -31.61
N ARG A 703 -35.40 22.79 -32.01
CA ARG A 703 -35.76 22.46 -33.39
C ARG A 703 -37.13 23.07 -33.66
N LEU A 704 -37.20 24.00 -34.60
CA LEU A 704 -38.44 24.17 -35.35
C LEU A 704 -38.72 22.79 -35.96
N LEU A 705 -39.81 22.15 -35.52
CA LEU A 705 -40.31 20.93 -36.13
C LEU A 705 -40.62 21.27 -37.59
N LYS A 706 -39.62 21.13 -38.47
CA LYS A 706 -39.85 21.14 -39.91
C LYS A 706 -40.87 20.06 -40.16
N ALA A 707 -42.02 20.51 -40.67
CA ALA A 707 -43.19 19.72 -40.95
C ALA A 707 -42.83 18.39 -41.62
N LYS A 708 -43.58 17.35 -41.22
CA LYS A 708 -43.65 15.99 -41.78
C LYS A 708 -42.77 15.77 -43.01
N LYS A 709 -41.75 14.92 -42.86
CA LYS A 709 -40.96 14.33 -43.93
C LYS A 709 -41.87 13.75 -45.03
N SER A 710 -42.15 14.53 -46.08
CA SER A 710 -42.32 13.98 -47.41
C SER A 710 -40.93 13.61 -47.91
N LYS A 711 -40.76 12.35 -48.33
CA LYS A 711 -39.53 11.82 -48.93
C LYS A 711 -39.04 12.72 -50.05
N ALA A 712 -37.90 13.39 -49.89
CA ALA A 712 -37.14 13.96 -50.99
C ALA A 712 -35.67 14.20 -50.60
N GLY A 713 -34.76 13.65 -51.39
CA GLY A 713 -33.44 14.20 -51.71
C GLY A 713 -32.34 14.18 -50.63
N LYS A 714 -31.43 13.20 -50.70
CA LYS A 714 -30.03 13.38 -50.27
C LYS A 714 -29.33 14.30 -51.29
N PRO A 715 -28.42 15.21 -50.88
CA PRO A 715 -27.60 15.98 -51.81
C PRO A 715 -26.55 15.08 -52.49
N GLU A 716 -26.47 15.17 -53.81
CA GLU A 716 -25.49 14.51 -54.69
C GLU A 716 -24.09 15.09 -54.51
N ILE A 717 -23.09 14.21 -54.46
CA ILE A 717 -21.68 14.54 -54.70
C ILE A 717 -21.40 14.12 -56.15
N PRO A 718 -20.98 15.01 -57.06
CA PRO A 718 -20.75 14.66 -58.45
C PRO A 718 -19.44 13.86 -58.55
N GLY A 719 -19.57 12.53 -58.55
CA GLY A 719 -18.48 11.61 -58.84
C GLY A 719 -18.95 10.66 -59.92
N LEU A 720 -18.14 10.51 -60.98
CA LEU A 720 -18.42 9.66 -62.14
C LEU A 720 -18.84 8.26 -61.67
N GLN A 721 -20.02 7.85 -62.13
CA GLN A 721 -20.76 6.69 -61.64
C GLN A 721 -20.82 5.64 -62.76
N TYR A 722 -20.62 4.35 -62.46
CA TYR A 722 -20.47 3.27 -63.44
C TYR A 722 -21.42 2.10 -63.16
N ASN A 723 -21.98 1.50 -64.21
CA ASN A 723 -22.83 0.30 -64.11
C ASN A 723 -22.15 -0.93 -64.70
N CYS A 724 -22.39 -2.09 -64.08
CA CYS A 724 -22.04 -3.41 -64.65
C CYS A 724 -23.12 -3.82 -65.68
N LEU A 725 -22.71 -4.15 -66.90
CA LEU A 725 -23.62 -4.57 -67.97
C LEU A 725 -23.97 -6.07 -67.88
N GLN A 726 -23.10 -6.87 -67.25
CA GLN A 726 -23.24 -8.33 -67.13
C GLN A 726 -24.26 -8.78 -66.08
N CYS A 727 -24.72 -7.88 -65.19
CA CYS A 727 -25.75 -8.20 -64.19
C CYS A 727 -27.14 -8.45 -64.78
N SER A 728 -27.36 -8.09 -66.05
CA SER A 728 -28.69 -8.16 -66.69
C SER A 728 -29.08 -9.58 -67.13
N THR A 729 -28.13 -10.52 -67.19
CA THR A 729 -28.35 -11.89 -67.71
C THR A 729 -28.70 -12.92 -66.64
N SER A 730 -28.73 -12.54 -65.36
CA SER A 730 -29.02 -13.44 -64.23
C SER A 730 -30.32 -13.05 -63.48
N GLY A 731 -31.42 -12.97 -64.23
CA GLY A 731 -32.75 -13.45 -63.82
C GLY A 731 -33.45 -12.89 -62.57
N LEU A 732 -32.97 -11.84 -61.90
CA LEU A 732 -33.69 -11.15 -60.82
C LEU A 732 -33.53 -9.64 -60.97
N ALA A 733 -34.66 -8.97 -61.20
CA ALA A 733 -34.90 -7.52 -61.27
C ALA A 733 -33.65 -6.66 -61.04
N ALA A 734 -32.98 -6.36 -62.16
CA ALA A 734 -31.82 -5.49 -62.26
C ALA A 734 -32.17 -4.06 -61.84
N SER A 735 -32.19 -3.77 -60.54
CA SER A 735 -32.15 -2.40 -60.04
C SER A 735 -30.73 -1.88 -60.24
N GLN A 736 -30.57 -0.92 -61.15
CA GLN A 736 -29.33 -0.22 -61.54
C GLN A 736 -28.42 0.07 -60.33
N ARG A 737 -27.53 -0.87 -60.00
CA ARG A 737 -26.51 -0.65 -58.97
C ARG A 737 -25.38 0.13 -59.60
N VAL A 738 -25.18 1.32 -59.05
CA VAL A 738 -24.14 2.22 -59.49
C VAL A 738 -22.92 2.05 -58.61
N PHE A 739 -21.76 1.93 -59.23
CA PHE A 739 -20.47 1.72 -58.60
C PHE A 739 -19.54 2.90 -58.91
N LYS A 740 -18.52 3.12 -58.07
CA LYS A 740 -17.31 3.86 -58.50
C LYS A 740 -16.46 2.93 -59.37
N MET A 741 -15.53 3.47 -60.17
CA MET A 741 -14.71 2.70 -61.12
C MET A 741 -14.07 1.45 -60.49
N GLU A 742 -13.42 1.60 -59.33
CA GLU A 742 -12.77 0.46 -58.67
C GLU A 742 -13.78 -0.58 -58.17
N GLY A 743 -14.96 -0.12 -57.77
CA GLY A 743 -16.07 -0.96 -57.35
C GLY A 743 -16.64 -1.81 -58.49
N VAL A 744 -16.80 -1.24 -59.70
CA VAL A 744 -17.36 -2.00 -60.84
C VAL A 744 -16.39 -3.09 -61.31
N LYS A 745 -15.08 -2.81 -61.30
CA LYS A 745 -14.04 -3.80 -61.65
C LYS A 745 -14.00 -4.96 -60.64
N SER A 746 -13.98 -4.65 -59.35
CA SER A 746 -13.99 -5.67 -58.30
C SER A 746 -15.27 -6.52 -58.34
N HIS A 747 -16.42 -5.89 -58.61
CA HIS A 747 -17.68 -6.59 -58.78
C HIS A 747 -17.67 -7.57 -59.98
N LEU A 748 -17.17 -7.13 -61.15
CA LEU A 748 -17.05 -7.97 -62.35
C LEU A 748 -16.13 -9.18 -62.12
N GLN A 749 -15.02 -8.99 -61.42
CA GLN A 749 -14.13 -10.10 -61.03
C GLN A 749 -14.81 -11.06 -60.06
N ALA A 750 -15.49 -10.54 -59.04
CA ALA A 750 -16.08 -11.38 -57.99
C ALA A 750 -17.30 -12.17 -58.47
N LYS A 751 -18.21 -11.52 -59.21
CA LYS A 751 -19.52 -12.07 -59.59
C LYS A 751 -19.59 -12.66 -60.99
N HIS A 752 -18.87 -12.06 -61.94
CA HIS A 752 -18.87 -12.52 -63.33
C HIS A 752 -17.56 -13.23 -63.73
N LYS A 753 -16.57 -13.32 -62.81
CA LYS A 753 -15.25 -13.95 -63.04
C LYS A 753 -14.48 -13.35 -64.22
N ILE A 754 -14.76 -12.08 -64.56
CA ILE A 754 -14.06 -11.34 -65.63
C ILE A 754 -12.85 -10.63 -65.01
N MET A 755 -11.65 -11.11 -65.30
CA MET A 755 -10.42 -10.59 -64.72
C MET A 755 -9.99 -9.22 -65.27
N ASN A 756 -10.20 -9.01 -66.58
CA ASN A 756 -9.81 -7.78 -67.30
C ASN A 756 -11.04 -7.14 -67.97
N PRO A 757 -11.85 -6.37 -67.22
CA PRO A 757 -13.13 -5.85 -67.72
C PRO A 757 -12.98 -4.68 -68.69
N VAL A 758 -13.70 -4.73 -69.82
CA VAL A 758 -13.62 -3.75 -70.93
C VAL A 758 -14.76 -2.72 -70.85
N ALA A 759 -14.42 -1.44 -71.08
CA ALA A 759 -15.39 -0.34 -71.09
C ALA A 759 -16.40 -0.49 -72.26
N ASN A 760 -17.67 -0.15 -72.00
CA ASN A 760 -18.83 -0.29 -72.89
C ASN A 760 -19.20 -1.73 -73.30
N GLN A 761 -18.49 -2.75 -72.82
CA GLN A 761 -18.84 -4.17 -72.98
C GLN A 761 -19.23 -4.79 -71.64
N ASP A 762 -18.41 -4.62 -70.60
CA ASP A 762 -18.64 -5.20 -69.27
C ASP A 762 -19.18 -4.18 -68.27
N TRP A 763 -18.81 -2.91 -68.45
CA TRP A 763 -19.31 -1.80 -67.67
C TRP A 763 -19.43 -0.54 -68.53
N LYS A 764 -20.36 0.35 -68.18
CA LYS A 764 -20.48 1.67 -68.82
C LYS A 764 -20.54 2.78 -67.79
N GLN A 765 -19.96 3.93 -68.13
CA GLN A 765 -20.09 5.14 -67.34
C GLN A 765 -21.48 5.73 -67.53
N ILE A 766 -22.14 6.06 -66.43
CA ILE A 766 -23.35 6.86 -66.41
C ILE A 766 -22.90 8.32 -66.44
N GLN A 767 -23.24 9.03 -67.51
CA GLN A 767 -23.20 10.49 -67.49
C GLN A 767 -24.36 10.94 -66.58
N THR A 768 -24.02 11.49 -65.42
CA THR A 768 -24.95 12.26 -64.58
C THR A 768 -25.06 13.68 -65.09
#